data_AF-A0A5N9D0Q7-F1
#
_entry.id   AF-A0A5N9D0Q7-F1
#
_cell.length_a   1.000
_cell.length_b   1.000
_cell.length_c   1.000
_cell.angle_alpha   90.00
_cell.angle_beta   90.00
_cell.angle_gamma   90.00
#
_symmetry.space_group_name_H-M   'P 1'
#
loop_
_entity.id
_entity.type
_entity.pdbx_description
1 polymer ?
#
loop_
_entity_poly.entity_id
_entity_poly.type
_entity_poly.pdbx_seq_one_letter_code
_entity_poly.pdbx_strand_id
1 'polypeptide(L)'
;MPKFNPVSLEPVVNSAISEARYWGAKTAGAVAGLPVGSQTFWGIPFEFTTPTDEHDLLVLAGTSAVEIEVGASGSHLVFAHFCDERASTTVAGQSADYSNPVITAPGEHLADYVVMFEDGSELRQQVRRRFEINQVQTRMQSGFSSRQHQGLSTIPFRGPYPDNTWGRWQTGVMVGDPPTSGRTAARADGEGRSNPPGSWTIYALELPDSSVRIKSVRIEPTGAATFAIGAITLFGGHENPLRHLPLETIELGGTGITAADGMQVDVDLGVIARQRDIQRFDSEDWLASPVRGWGEAPDDPEFSASVDLTASADATLSVNGSEIEVGPLLDSGEATSSDGNVTARVLTSQRTWVHGRIIDSSTGKLTAARVHFRSPDGRYFPPYGHTHEVNDNWFEDYGADLLLGDTQYAYVDGTFQGELPVGEVYVEVSKGFEFEPIRQKISIEPGQRQLEIKLDRNSNLRGSGWVTADTHTHFLTPETAHLEAAAEDINIINLLAAQWGDLYTNVGDLTDGISGSSTAETIVWVGTENRQHFMGHISLLGATGSPVFPMSTSGPTEGYIGDPTVRAMSDWADEVREKDGLAIVPHFPFPHSEVIAEVVLGKVDGLEIRDFHVPTMDTFAVHEWYRLLSCGYRISAVGGTDKMSAGMPVGGVRTYAYIGDRELSHKSWSDAVRAGRTYTTSGPLMDFAVEGLRPGDELSLPESGAAVHVKATASCAMP
;
A
#
# COMPACT_ATOMS: atom_id res chain seq x y z
N MET A 1 20.08 38.76 -4.09
CA MET A 1 21.00 38.05 -5.02
C MET A 1 20.24 36.83 -5.54
N PRO A 2 20.57 36.29 -6.74
CA PRO A 2 19.97 35.03 -7.16
C PRO A 2 20.26 33.94 -6.12
N LYS A 3 19.28 33.08 -5.85
CA LYS A 3 19.37 31.97 -4.88
C LYS A 3 20.49 30.98 -5.23
N PHE A 4 20.80 30.86 -6.51
CA PHE A 4 21.85 30.01 -7.06
C PHE A 4 22.77 30.81 -7.99
N ASN A 5 24.06 30.52 -7.95
CA ASN A 5 25.07 31.11 -8.82
C ASN A 5 26.04 30.02 -9.31
N PRO A 6 25.84 29.46 -10.53
CA PRO A 6 26.76 28.51 -11.13
C PRO A 6 28.18 29.07 -11.25
N VAL A 7 29.18 28.25 -10.94
CA VAL A 7 30.60 28.61 -11.01
C VAL A 7 31.19 28.05 -12.30
N SER A 8 31.82 28.90 -13.11
CA SER A 8 32.40 28.46 -14.39
C SER A 8 33.64 27.59 -14.17
N LEU A 9 33.64 26.41 -14.79
CA LEU A 9 34.79 25.50 -14.83
C LEU A 9 35.58 25.59 -16.15
N GLU A 10 35.14 26.39 -17.12
CA GLU A 10 35.79 26.52 -18.44
C GLU A 10 37.31 26.77 -18.39
N PRO A 11 37.86 27.57 -17.44
CA PRO A 11 39.30 27.80 -17.38
C PRO A 11 40.12 26.60 -16.91
N VAL A 12 39.49 25.58 -16.32
CA VAL A 12 40.17 24.48 -15.62
C VAL A 12 39.86 23.08 -16.16
N VAL A 13 38.86 22.93 -17.04
CA VAL A 13 38.58 21.64 -17.71
C VAL A 13 39.81 21.18 -18.50
N ASN A 14 40.11 19.88 -18.45
CA ASN A 14 41.38 19.34 -18.94
C ASN A 14 41.24 18.00 -19.70
N SER A 15 40.02 17.50 -19.86
CA SER A 15 39.71 16.25 -20.55
C SER A 15 38.28 16.27 -21.05
N ALA A 16 37.93 15.32 -21.90
CA ALA A 16 36.57 15.11 -22.40
C ALA A 16 35.85 14.01 -21.60
N ILE A 17 34.54 14.13 -21.41
CA ILE A 17 33.69 13.10 -20.79
C ILE A 17 33.75 11.77 -21.56
N SER A 18 34.05 11.83 -22.86
CA SER A 18 34.26 10.67 -23.74
C SER A 18 35.62 9.97 -23.53
N GLU A 19 36.54 10.55 -22.76
CA GLU A 19 37.92 10.08 -22.63
C GLU A 19 38.06 8.96 -21.58
N ALA A 20 37.89 7.72 -22.05
CA ALA A 20 37.89 6.52 -21.19
C ALA A 20 39.21 6.20 -20.47
N ARG A 21 40.37 6.75 -20.88
CA ARG A 21 41.69 6.34 -20.37
C ARG A 21 41.89 6.56 -18.87
N TYR A 22 41.11 7.48 -18.29
CA TYR A 22 41.20 7.87 -16.89
C TYR A 22 40.40 7.00 -15.94
N TRP A 23 39.58 6.09 -16.47
CA TRP A 23 38.53 5.41 -15.75
C TRP A 23 38.72 3.89 -15.79
N GLY A 24 38.27 3.19 -14.74
CA GLY A 24 37.99 1.75 -14.80
C GLY A 24 36.92 1.45 -15.84
N ALA A 25 36.85 0.21 -16.32
CA ALA A 25 35.98 -0.15 -17.43
C ALA A 25 34.50 0.14 -17.15
N LYS A 26 34.02 -0.07 -15.92
CA LYS A 26 32.61 0.23 -15.57
C LYS A 26 32.37 1.73 -15.49
N THR A 27 33.29 2.45 -14.83
CA THR A 27 33.24 3.91 -14.77
C THR A 27 33.20 4.51 -16.17
N ALA A 28 34.10 4.09 -17.06
CA ALA A 28 34.19 4.60 -18.43
C ALA A 28 32.87 4.46 -19.19
N GLY A 29 32.22 3.29 -19.08
CA GLY A 29 30.92 3.04 -19.72
C GLY A 29 29.80 3.92 -19.16
N ALA A 30 29.82 4.18 -17.85
CA ALA A 30 28.79 4.97 -17.19
C ALA A 30 28.93 6.48 -17.39
N VAL A 31 30.17 6.98 -17.40
CA VAL A 31 30.48 8.41 -17.55
C VAL A 31 29.96 8.95 -18.88
N ALA A 32 30.02 8.14 -19.94
CA ALA A 32 29.48 8.50 -21.25
C ALA A 32 27.96 8.75 -21.27
N GLY A 33 27.22 8.25 -20.28
CA GLY A 33 25.77 8.43 -20.16
C GLY A 33 25.35 9.49 -19.15
N LEU A 34 26.30 10.24 -18.55
CA LEU A 34 25.97 11.29 -17.60
C LEU A 34 25.34 12.50 -18.31
N PRO A 35 24.36 13.17 -17.68
CA PRO A 35 23.79 14.40 -18.22
C PRO A 35 24.84 15.53 -18.26
N VAL A 36 24.77 16.36 -19.30
CA VAL A 36 25.68 17.49 -19.60
C VAL A 36 24.87 18.72 -20.02
N GLY A 37 25.54 19.87 -20.21
CA GLY A 37 24.89 21.16 -20.47
C GLY A 37 24.18 21.72 -19.23
N SER A 38 23.23 22.63 -19.43
CA SER A 38 22.44 23.19 -18.32
C SER A 38 21.49 22.13 -17.76
N GLN A 39 21.64 21.82 -16.47
CA GLN A 39 20.87 20.79 -15.77
C GLN A 39 20.32 21.33 -14.46
N THR A 40 19.25 20.75 -13.95
CA THR A 40 18.75 21.04 -12.59
C THR A 40 18.59 19.75 -11.84
N PHE A 41 19.31 19.60 -10.73
CA PHE A 41 19.24 18.43 -9.87
C PHE A 41 18.77 18.83 -8.49
N TRP A 42 17.70 18.21 -7.99
CA TRP A 42 17.10 18.56 -6.69
C TRP A 42 16.76 20.05 -6.57
N GLY A 43 16.31 20.68 -7.67
CA GLY A 43 16.03 22.12 -7.73
C GLY A 43 17.26 23.04 -7.76
N ILE A 44 18.48 22.48 -7.84
CA ILE A 44 19.74 23.22 -7.91
C ILE A 44 20.21 23.27 -9.38
N PRO A 45 20.33 24.45 -10.01
CA PRO A 45 20.83 24.56 -11.38
C PRO A 45 22.34 24.33 -11.41
N PHE A 46 22.82 23.61 -12.42
CA PHE A 46 24.23 23.35 -12.70
C PHE A 46 24.51 23.67 -14.18
N GLU A 47 25.62 24.36 -14.41
CA GLU A 47 26.13 24.62 -15.75
C GLU A 47 27.35 23.74 -16.00
N PHE A 48 27.14 22.61 -16.69
CA PHE A 48 28.24 21.77 -17.16
C PHE A 48 28.85 22.40 -18.41
N THR A 49 30.17 22.36 -18.54
CA THR A 49 30.86 22.85 -19.73
C THR A 49 30.29 22.18 -20.98
N THR A 50 30.02 22.96 -22.03
CA THR A 50 29.45 22.43 -23.27
C THR A 50 30.40 21.38 -23.84
N PRO A 51 29.93 20.16 -24.18
CA PRO A 51 30.79 19.14 -24.75
C PRO A 51 31.49 19.65 -26.00
N THR A 52 32.82 19.73 -25.92
CA THR A 52 33.70 19.88 -27.09
C THR A 52 34.51 18.59 -27.20
N ASP A 53 35.00 18.26 -28.40
CA ASP A 53 35.79 17.04 -28.60
C ASP A 53 37.13 17.03 -27.83
N GLU A 54 37.48 18.10 -27.09
CA GLU A 54 38.79 18.25 -26.46
C GLU A 54 38.73 18.42 -24.93
N HIS A 55 37.95 19.37 -24.37
CA HIS A 55 37.97 19.67 -22.93
C HIS A 55 36.60 20.13 -22.38
N ASP A 56 35.85 19.24 -21.72
CA ASP A 56 34.54 19.52 -21.11
C ASP A 56 34.39 19.02 -19.65
N LEU A 57 35.43 18.39 -19.10
CA LEU A 57 35.43 17.81 -17.76
C LEU A 57 36.75 18.12 -17.02
N LEU A 58 36.66 18.50 -15.75
CA LEU A 58 37.83 18.59 -14.88
C LEU A 58 38.14 17.21 -14.29
N VAL A 59 39.19 16.57 -14.78
CA VAL A 59 39.67 15.25 -14.34
C VAL A 59 40.92 15.38 -13.48
N LEU A 60 40.91 14.73 -12.32
CA LEU A 60 41.97 14.78 -11.31
C LEU A 60 42.53 13.37 -11.10
N ALA A 61 43.58 13.03 -11.86
CA ALA A 61 44.17 11.67 -11.93
C ALA A 61 45.54 11.52 -11.21
N GLY A 62 45.93 12.50 -10.39
CA GLY A 62 47.23 12.53 -9.72
C GLY A 62 47.16 13.32 -8.41
N THR A 63 48.23 14.05 -8.08
CA THR A 63 48.32 14.88 -6.85
C THR A 63 48.40 16.39 -7.15
N SER A 64 48.27 16.78 -8.42
CA SER A 64 48.35 18.19 -8.82
C SER A 64 47.09 18.93 -8.37
N ALA A 65 47.27 20.00 -7.61
CA ALA A 65 46.17 20.85 -7.20
C ALA A 65 45.66 21.72 -8.35
N VAL A 66 44.37 22.03 -8.33
CA VAL A 66 43.71 22.94 -9.29
C VAL A 66 42.94 23.98 -8.50
N GLU A 67 43.05 25.25 -8.90
CA GLU A 67 42.34 26.37 -8.26
C GLU A 67 41.22 26.85 -9.17
N ILE A 68 40.02 26.95 -8.62
CA ILE A 68 38.78 27.32 -9.31
C ILE A 68 38.32 28.67 -8.74
N GLU A 69 38.24 29.70 -9.56
CA GLU A 69 37.75 31.02 -9.12
C GLU A 69 36.23 30.99 -8.87
N VAL A 70 35.78 31.62 -7.78
CA VAL A 70 34.34 31.71 -7.44
C VAL A 70 33.88 33.16 -7.46
N GLY A 71 34.57 34.04 -6.73
CA GLY A 71 34.30 35.48 -6.73
C GLY A 71 32.91 35.87 -6.20
N ALA A 72 32.29 35.08 -5.33
CA ALA A 72 30.94 35.32 -4.81
C ALA A 72 30.79 34.80 -3.37
N SER A 73 29.77 35.28 -2.67
CA SER A 73 29.43 34.85 -1.30
C SER A 73 28.16 34.00 -1.33
N GLY A 74 28.06 33.04 -0.41
CA GLY A 74 26.94 32.12 -0.30
C GLY A 74 27.11 31.20 0.91
N SER A 75 26.11 30.42 1.24
CA SER A 75 26.14 29.50 2.38
C SER A 75 26.70 28.12 2.04
N HIS A 76 26.58 27.69 0.79
CA HIS A 76 27.06 26.37 0.37
C HIS A 76 27.69 26.39 -1.01
N LEU A 77 28.74 25.59 -1.20
CA LEU A 77 29.22 25.18 -2.52
C LEU A 77 28.69 23.79 -2.81
N VAL A 78 27.86 23.66 -3.85
CA VAL A 78 27.27 22.40 -4.27
C VAL A 78 28.04 21.85 -5.45
N PHE A 79 28.57 20.65 -5.32
CA PHE A 79 29.40 19.98 -6.32
C PHE A 79 28.60 18.89 -7.02
N ALA A 80 28.71 18.82 -8.34
CA ALA A 80 28.36 17.64 -9.14
C ALA A 80 29.66 16.94 -9.56
N HIS A 81 29.98 15.83 -8.88
CA HIS A 81 31.25 15.13 -9.06
C HIS A 81 31.10 13.61 -8.94
N PHE A 82 32.11 12.84 -9.34
CA PHE A 82 32.16 11.39 -9.11
C PHE A 82 33.61 10.91 -9.04
N CYS A 83 33.83 9.75 -8.43
CA CYS A 83 35.13 9.07 -8.41
C CYS A 83 35.11 7.77 -9.21
N ASP A 84 36.29 7.31 -9.60
CA ASP A 84 36.48 6.06 -10.33
C ASP A 84 36.23 4.83 -9.44
N GLU A 85 35.82 3.71 -10.02
CA GLU A 85 35.64 2.43 -9.31
C GLU A 85 36.96 1.90 -8.71
N ARG A 86 38.10 2.23 -9.34
CA ARG A 86 39.43 1.86 -8.85
C ARG A 86 39.71 2.55 -7.53
N ALA A 87 40.13 1.77 -6.54
CA ALA A 87 40.53 2.25 -5.22
C ALA A 87 41.98 1.84 -4.92
N SER A 88 42.70 2.69 -4.20
CA SER A 88 44.08 2.40 -3.74
C SER A 88 44.10 1.49 -2.51
N THR A 89 42.99 1.47 -1.77
CA THR A 89 42.76 0.62 -0.60
C THR A 89 41.54 -0.26 -0.84
N THR A 90 41.50 -1.45 -0.22
CA THR A 90 40.26 -2.24 -0.12
C THR A 90 40.04 -2.66 1.32
N VAL A 91 38.77 -2.67 1.75
CA VAL A 91 38.41 -3.11 3.09
C VAL A 91 38.32 -4.63 3.11
N ALA A 92 38.89 -5.25 4.15
CA ALA A 92 38.72 -6.67 4.48
C ALA A 92 39.07 -7.66 3.33
N GLY A 93 40.04 -7.34 2.48
CA GLY A 93 40.48 -8.24 1.40
C GLY A 93 39.50 -8.36 0.23
N GLN A 94 38.54 -7.43 0.10
CA GLN A 94 37.66 -7.35 -1.06
C GLN A 94 38.47 -7.08 -2.33
N SER A 95 38.10 -7.74 -3.43
CA SER A 95 38.67 -7.53 -4.75
C SER A 95 37.86 -6.48 -5.53
N ALA A 96 38.48 -5.78 -6.48
CA ALA A 96 37.80 -4.76 -7.29
C ALA A 96 37.05 -5.34 -8.51
N ASP A 97 37.06 -6.66 -8.70
CA ASP A 97 36.63 -7.36 -9.91
C ASP A 97 35.20 -7.91 -9.86
N TYR A 98 34.38 -7.44 -8.91
CA TYR A 98 32.96 -7.80 -8.88
C TYR A 98 32.27 -7.39 -10.19
N SER A 99 31.33 -8.20 -10.67
CA SER A 99 30.52 -7.89 -11.84
C SER A 99 29.62 -6.67 -11.59
N ASN A 100 29.14 -6.49 -10.36
CA ASN A 100 28.37 -5.32 -9.94
C ASN A 100 29.31 -4.15 -9.57
N PRO A 101 28.87 -2.89 -9.72
CA PRO A 101 29.60 -1.72 -9.23
C PRO A 101 29.43 -1.63 -7.71
N VAL A 102 30.40 -2.21 -7.00
CA VAL A 102 30.46 -2.27 -5.54
C VAL A 102 31.59 -1.38 -5.05
N ILE A 103 31.29 -0.58 -4.04
CA ILE A 103 32.26 0.25 -3.34
C ILE A 103 33.02 -0.60 -2.33
N THR A 104 34.32 -0.77 -2.55
CA THR A 104 35.21 -1.61 -1.73
C THR A 104 36.10 -0.82 -0.78
N ALA A 105 36.10 0.52 -0.85
CA ALA A 105 36.95 1.41 -0.06
C ALA A 105 36.20 2.60 0.59
N PRO A 106 35.07 2.36 1.29
CA PRO A 106 34.32 3.45 1.92
C PRO A 106 35.21 4.22 2.90
N GLY A 107 35.19 5.56 2.82
CA GLY A 107 36.00 6.43 3.66
C GLY A 107 37.42 6.72 3.13
N GLU A 108 37.83 6.12 2.00
CA GLU A 108 39.09 6.44 1.34
C GLU A 108 39.17 7.94 1.02
N HIS A 109 40.24 8.61 1.47
CA HIS A 109 40.44 10.04 1.29
C HIS A 109 40.95 10.33 -0.13
N LEU A 110 40.12 11.00 -0.92
CA LEU A 110 40.40 11.25 -2.35
C LEU A 110 40.98 12.65 -2.60
N ALA A 111 40.53 13.64 -1.85
CA ALA A 111 41.02 15.02 -1.96
C ALA A 111 40.69 15.84 -0.71
N ASP A 112 41.35 16.98 -0.57
CA ASP A 112 40.86 18.10 0.25
C ASP A 112 40.33 19.20 -0.67
N TYR A 113 39.13 19.71 -0.39
CA TYR A 113 38.57 20.90 -1.03
C TYR A 113 38.82 22.08 -0.09
N VAL A 114 39.68 23.00 -0.51
CA VAL A 114 40.12 24.14 0.31
C VAL A 114 39.49 25.41 -0.22
N VAL A 115 38.50 25.93 0.50
CA VAL A 115 37.82 27.19 0.16
C VAL A 115 38.64 28.35 0.71
N MET A 116 39.05 29.25 -0.17
CA MET A 116 39.84 30.44 0.13
C MET A 116 38.93 31.66 0.14
N PHE A 117 38.86 32.38 1.26
CA PHE A 117 38.03 33.58 1.39
C PHE A 117 38.83 34.86 1.08
N GLU A 118 38.13 35.93 0.66
CA GLU A 118 38.77 37.23 0.37
C GLU A 118 39.40 37.89 1.61
N ASP A 119 38.94 37.53 2.82
CA ASP A 119 39.50 37.99 4.09
C ASP A 119 40.78 37.25 4.53
N GLY A 120 41.19 36.24 3.74
CA GLY A 120 42.37 35.42 3.99
C GLY A 120 42.13 34.20 4.88
N SER A 121 40.90 33.96 5.35
CA SER A 121 40.54 32.72 6.02
C SER A 121 40.43 31.55 5.03
N GLU A 122 40.53 30.32 5.54
CA GLU A 122 40.42 29.10 4.74
C GLU A 122 39.52 28.07 5.43
N LEU A 123 38.68 27.37 4.66
CA LEU A 123 37.97 26.17 5.08
C LEU A 123 38.54 24.97 4.34
N ARG A 124 38.93 23.92 5.06
CA ARG A 124 39.41 22.66 4.49
C ARG A 124 38.39 21.54 4.72
N GLN A 125 37.82 21.01 3.65
CA GLN A 125 36.92 19.86 3.67
C GLN A 125 37.59 18.61 3.11
N GLN A 126 37.62 17.54 3.90
CA GLN A 126 38.05 16.23 3.41
C GLN A 126 36.95 15.62 2.52
N VAL A 127 37.31 15.12 1.34
CA VAL A 127 36.40 14.45 0.41
C VAL A 127 36.74 12.97 0.34
N ARG A 128 35.79 12.14 0.76
CA ARG A 128 35.97 10.71 0.94
C ARG A 128 34.97 9.90 0.12
N ARG A 129 35.43 8.75 -0.35
CA ARG A 129 34.60 7.79 -1.10
C ARG A 129 33.39 7.33 -0.28
N ARG A 130 32.20 7.37 -0.89
CA ARG A 130 30.88 7.05 -0.31
C ARG A 130 30.39 8.02 0.76
N PHE A 131 31.08 9.13 1.00
CA PHE A 131 30.60 10.17 1.91
C PHE A 131 30.23 11.39 1.09
N GLU A 132 31.19 12.26 0.83
CA GLU A 132 31.02 13.48 0.06
C GLU A 132 30.98 13.16 -1.45
N ILE A 133 31.80 12.22 -1.91
CA ILE A 133 31.85 11.80 -3.32
C ILE A 133 31.59 10.30 -3.46
N ASN A 134 30.95 9.88 -4.55
CA ASN A 134 30.66 8.47 -4.80
C ASN A 134 31.16 8.00 -6.16
N GLN A 135 31.21 6.68 -6.36
CA GLN A 135 31.47 6.11 -7.67
C GLN A 135 30.33 6.47 -8.63
N VAL A 136 30.63 6.64 -9.91
CA VAL A 136 29.62 7.01 -10.92
C VAL A 136 28.47 5.99 -11.00
N GLN A 137 28.73 4.71 -10.72
CA GLN A 137 27.71 3.68 -10.56
C GLN A 137 27.89 3.00 -9.21
N THR A 138 26.77 2.76 -8.51
CA THR A 138 26.78 2.02 -7.25
C THR A 138 25.50 1.22 -7.11
N ARG A 139 25.60 0.00 -6.58
CA ARG A 139 24.43 -0.83 -6.27
C ARG A 139 24.11 -0.76 -4.78
N MET A 140 23.01 -0.09 -4.41
CA MET A 140 22.55 0.07 -3.02
C MET A 140 23.61 0.65 -2.06
N GLN A 141 24.52 1.49 -2.58
CA GLN A 141 25.61 2.11 -1.80
C GLN A 141 25.70 3.62 -2.06
N SER A 142 24.57 4.31 -1.89
CA SER A 142 24.49 5.79 -1.94
C SER A 142 25.46 6.45 -0.94
N GLY A 143 25.77 7.72 -1.20
CA GLY A 143 26.67 8.50 -0.35
C GLY A 143 26.03 8.86 0.99
N PHE A 144 26.82 8.96 2.06
CA PHE A 144 26.33 9.32 3.39
C PHE A 144 26.08 10.83 3.56
N SER A 145 26.83 11.65 2.84
CA SER A 145 26.76 13.13 2.93
C SER A 145 26.38 13.76 1.59
N SER A 146 26.00 12.95 0.61
CA SER A 146 25.71 13.35 -0.77
C SER A 146 24.51 12.58 -1.31
N ARG A 147 23.94 13.07 -2.41
CA ARG A 147 22.84 12.41 -3.14
C ARG A 147 23.27 12.05 -4.55
N GLN A 148 22.63 11.06 -5.15
CA GLN A 148 22.71 10.88 -6.59
C GLN A 148 21.83 11.95 -7.27
N HIS A 149 22.18 12.36 -8.49
CA HIS A 149 21.44 13.42 -9.18
C HIS A 149 20.01 13.04 -9.61
N GLN A 150 19.70 11.75 -9.71
CA GLN A 150 18.34 11.30 -10.02
C GLN A 150 17.40 11.75 -8.91
N GLY A 151 16.45 12.61 -9.28
CA GLY A 151 15.40 13.08 -8.38
C GLY A 151 14.38 11.99 -8.03
N LEU A 152 13.31 12.39 -7.37
CA LEU A 152 12.15 11.54 -7.12
C LEU A 152 11.00 11.98 -8.03
N SER A 153 10.38 11.01 -8.69
CA SER A 153 9.22 11.21 -9.56
C SER A 153 7.99 10.64 -8.89
N THR A 154 6.92 11.44 -8.85
CA THR A 154 5.61 11.00 -8.35
C THR A 154 4.89 10.15 -9.38
N ILE A 155 4.22 9.11 -8.92
CA ILE A 155 3.50 8.18 -9.78
C ILE A 155 2.01 8.18 -9.40
N PRO A 156 1.08 8.31 -10.37
CA PRO A 156 -0.35 8.16 -10.10
C PRO A 156 -0.64 6.69 -9.75
N PHE A 157 -0.86 6.44 -8.46
CA PHE A 157 -0.97 5.08 -7.96
C PHE A 157 -2.28 4.38 -8.37
N ARG A 158 -3.33 5.11 -8.78
CA ARG A 158 -4.59 4.56 -9.36
C ARG A 158 -4.50 4.33 -10.88
N GLY A 159 -3.34 4.55 -11.48
CA GLY A 159 -3.12 4.36 -12.91
C GLY A 159 -3.61 5.53 -13.78
N PRO A 160 -3.71 5.33 -15.11
CA PRO A 160 -3.45 4.08 -15.83
C PRO A 160 -2.02 3.57 -15.67
N TYR A 161 -1.87 2.26 -15.51
CA TYR A 161 -0.57 1.61 -15.38
C TYR A 161 0.00 1.29 -16.77
N PRO A 162 1.26 1.65 -17.08
CA PRO A 162 1.94 1.09 -18.24
C PRO A 162 2.07 -0.43 -18.15
N ASP A 163 2.23 -1.10 -19.29
CA ASP A 163 2.30 -2.56 -19.36
C ASP A 163 3.34 -3.15 -18.40
N ASN A 164 2.93 -4.12 -17.58
CA ASN A 164 3.77 -4.82 -16.58
C ASN A 164 4.32 -3.94 -15.44
N THR A 165 3.69 -2.80 -15.13
CA THR A 165 4.21 -1.87 -14.10
C THR A 165 3.43 -1.82 -12.79
N TRP A 166 2.24 -2.44 -12.74
CA TRP A 166 1.28 -2.33 -11.64
C TRP A 166 1.91 -2.26 -10.23
N GLY A 167 2.64 -3.30 -9.81
CA GLY A 167 3.21 -3.36 -8.46
C GLY A 167 4.24 -2.26 -8.15
N ARG A 168 4.93 -1.70 -9.16
CA ARG A 168 5.80 -0.53 -8.95
C ARG A 168 4.99 0.76 -8.82
N TRP A 169 3.86 0.88 -9.53
CA TRP A 169 3.02 2.08 -9.48
C TRP A 169 2.32 2.24 -8.14
N GLN A 170 2.05 1.13 -7.45
CA GLN A 170 1.53 1.15 -6.08
C GLN A 170 2.47 1.83 -5.06
N THR A 171 3.75 2.04 -5.38
CA THR A 171 4.69 2.73 -4.48
C THR A 171 4.47 4.24 -4.39
N GLY A 172 3.73 4.83 -5.35
CA GLY A 172 3.46 6.27 -5.44
C GLY A 172 4.67 7.16 -5.79
N VAL A 173 5.90 6.62 -5.78
CA VAL A 173 7.14 7.37 -6.04
C VAL A 173 8.22 6.48 -6.65
N MET A 174 9.04 7.04 -7.55
CA MET A 174 10.21 6.36 -8.11
C MET A 174 11.45 7.24 -8.06
N VAL A 175 12.63 6.63 -7.92
CA VAL A 175 13.91 7.31 -8.11
C VAL A 175 14.21 7.40 -9.61
N GLY A 176 14.37 8.62 -10.13
CA GLY A 176 14.50 8.88 -11.55
C GLY A 176 13.18 8.77 -12.31
N ASP A 177 13.26 8.73 -13.64
CA ASP A 177 12.07 8.68 -14.49
C ASP A 177 11.42 7.28 -14.50
N PRO A 178 10.08 7.19 -14.48
CA PRO A 178 9.39 5.92 -14.63
C PRO A 178 9.69 5.30 -16.00
N PRO A 179 9.93 3.98 -16.09
CA PRO A 179 10.19 3.34 -17.36
C PRO A 179 8.94 3.35 -18.24
N THR A 180 9.12 3.53 -19.54
CA THR A 180 8.02 3.50 -20.53
C THR A 180 7.38 2.13 -20.70
N SER A 181 8.04 1.05 -20.23
CA SER A 181 7.48 -0.31 -20.17
C SER A 181 7.98 -1.02 -18.90
N GLY A 182 7.10 -1.81 -18.26
CA GLY A 182 7.35 -2.34 -16.91
C GLY A 182 8.17 -3.61 -16.82
N ARG A 183 8.31 -4.36 -17.92
CA ARG A 183 9.14 -5.57 -17.95
C ARG A 183 10.37 -5.36 -18.82
N THR A 184 11.49 -5.12 -18.17
CA THR A 184 12.79 -5.37 -18.80
C THR A 184 12.91 -6.88 -19.02
N ALA A 185 13.13 -7.34 -20.26
CA ALA A 185 13.33 -8.77 -20.54
C ALA A 185 14.46 -9.33 -19.67
N ALA A 186 14.34 -10.55 -19.13
CA ALA A 186 15.27 -11.09 -18.11
C ALA A 186 16.77 -10.96 -18.46
N ARG A 187 17.12 -11.03 -19.76
CA ARG A 187 18.48 -10.81 -20.24
C ARG A 187 18.95 -9.35 -20.11
N ALA A 188 18.09 -8.39 -20.43
CA ALA A 188 18.35 -6.96 -20.24
C ALA A 188 18.19 -6.53 -18.76
N ASP A 189 17.33 -7.22 -18.02
CA ASP A 189 17.15 -7.06 -16.56
C ASP A 189 18.40 -7.52 -15.80
N GLY A 190 19.09 -8.56 -16.30
CA GLY A 190 20.40 -8.98 -15.79
C GLY A 190 21.47 -7.89 -15.91
N GLU A 191 21.54 -7.19 -17.04
CA GLU A 191 22.48 -6.07 -17.25
C GLU A 191 22.08 -4.83 -16.42
N GLY A 192 20.79 -4.46 -16.39
CA GLY A 192 20.30 -3.29 -15.64
C GLY A 192 20.30 -3.46 -14.11
N ARG A 193 19.96 -4.65 -13.58
CA ARG A 193 20.06 -4.93 -12.13
C ARG A 193 21.49 -5.05 -11.65
N SER A 194 22.40 -5.44 -12.55
CA SER A 194 23.82 -5.55 -12.22
C SER A 194 24.54 -4.20 -12.36
N ASN A 195 24.12 -3.35 -13.30
CA ASN A 195 24.71 -2.05 -13.58
C ASN A 195 23.65 -0.94 -13.56
N PRO A 196 23.38 -0.31 -12.40
CA PRO A 196 22.48 0.84 -12.31
C PRO A 196 22.99 2.02 -13.15
N PRO A 197 22.13 2.99 -13.52
CA PRO A 197 22.53 4.13 -14.34
C PRO A 197 23.67 4.94 -13.71
N GLY A 198 24.54 5.49 -14.56
CA GLY A 198 25.58 6.42 -14.15
C GLY A 198 24.99 7.65 -13.47
N SER A 199 25.67 8.15 -12.44
CA SER A 199 25.17 9.21 -11.57
C SER A 199 26.23 10.22 -11.20
N TRP A 200 25.93 11.51 -11.40
CA TRP A 200 26.59 12.57 -10.66
C TRP A 200 26.27 12.40 -9.17
N THR A 201 27.30 12.52 -8.33
CA THR A 201 27.15 12.69 -6.89
C THR A 201 27.00 14.19 -6.61
N ILE A 202 25.93 14.57 -5.92
CA ILE A 202 25.61 15.93 -5.55
C ILE A 202 25.94 16.12 -4.07
N TYR A 203 26.89 17.00 -3.79
CA TYR A 203 27.41 17.25 -2.44
C TYR A 203 27.35 18.74 -2.12
N ALA A 204 26.68 19.11 -1.03
CA ALA A 204 26.61 20.48 -0.55
C ALA A 204 27.60 20.70 0.60
N LEU A 205 28.69 21.41 0.33
CA LEU A 205 29.67 21.84 1.33
C LEU A 205 29.18 23.13 2.01
N GLU A 206 28.91 23.06 3.30
CA GLU A 206 28.54 24.19 4.15
C GLU A 206 29.73 25.14 4.37
N LEU A 207 29.46 26.45 4.29
CA LEU A 207 30.43 27.52 4.48
C LEU A 207 30.19 28.22 5.83
N PRO A 208 31.25 28.54 6.59
CA PRO A 208 31.13 29.05 7.95
C PRO A 208 30.50 30.44 8.07
N ASP A 209 30.65 31.29 7.05
CA ASP A 209 30.07 32.62 7.00
C ASP A 209 29.61 32.94 5.57
N SER A 210 28.29 33.04 5.37
CA SER A 210 27.69 33.26 4.06
C SER A 210 27.85 34.69 3.53
N SER A 211 28.31 35.63 4.37
CA SER A 211 28.55 37.02 3.99
C SER A 211 29.95 37.27 3.42
N VAL A 212 30.90 36.39 3.72
CA VAL A 212 32.28 36.51 3.24
C VAL A 212 32.38 35.98 1.81
N ARG A 213 32.98 36.77 0.92
CA ARG A 213 33.19 36.36 -0.48
C ARG A 213 34.27 35.29 -0.56
N ILE A 214 33.98 34.25 -1.32
CA ILE A 214 34.91 33.20 -1.69
C ILE A 214 35.75 33.72 -2.84
N LYS A 215 37.07 33.72 -2.66
CA LYS A 215 38.03 34.02 -3.72
C LYS A 215 38.10 32.85 -4.69
N SER A 216 38.40 31.67 -4.18
CA SER A 216 38.61 30.45 -4.97
C SER A 216 38.41 29.18 -4.15
N VAL A 217 38.28 28.05 -4.83
CA VAL A 217 38.33 26.72 -4.23
C VAL A 217 39.52 25.99 -4.83
N ARG A 218 40.49 25.63 -3.98
CA ARG A 218 41.64 24.81 -4.37
C ARG A 218 41.32 23.35 -4.09
N ILE A 219 41.29 22.55 -5.14
CA ILE A 219 41.13 21.10 -5.06
C ILE A 219 42.52 20.48 -4.93
N GLU A 220 42.77 19.75 -3.85
CA GLU A 220 44.04 19.09 -3.53
C GLU A 220 43.86 17.55 -3.55
N PRO A 221 44.02 16.88 -4.70
CA PRO A 221 43.89 15.42 -4.80
C PRO A 221 44.99 14.68 -4.03
N THR A 222 44.63 13.54 -3.41
CA THR A 222 45.60 12.67 -2.75
C THR A 222 46.30 11.70 -3.72
N GLY A 223 45.73 11.49 -4.91
CA GLY A 223 46.15 10.46 -5.87
C GLY A 223 45.61 9.06 -5.56
N ALA A 224 44.75 8.89 -4.53
CA ALA A 224 44.18 7.59 -4.16
C ALA A 224 43.25 7.00 -5.22
N ALA A 225 42.51 7.84 -5.95
CA ALA A 225 41.71 7.46 -7.10
C ALA A 225 41.54 8.65 -8.04
N THR A 226 41.31 8.39 -9.32
CA THR A 226 40.84 9.43 -10.25
C THR A 226 39.43 9.85 -9.86
N PHE A 227 39.14 11.13 -9.92
CA PHE A 227 37.78 11.67 -9.82
C PHE A 227 37.61 12.86 -10.76
N ALA A 228 36.36 13.24 -11.00
CA ALA A 228 36.03 14.40 -11.82
C ALA A 228 34.98 15.29 -11.17
N ILE A 229 35.08 16.58 -11.46
CA ILE A 229 34.08 17.59 -11.12
C ILE A 229 33.47 18.09 -12.43
N GLY A 230 32.18 17.89 -12.61
CA GLY A 230 31.46 18.32 -13.80
C GLY A 230 30.88 19.73 -13.69
N ALA A 231 30.41 20.11 -12.51
CA ALA A 231 29.87 21.44 -12.25
C ALA A 231 29.93 21.80 -10.75
N ILE A 232 29.92 23.09 -10.46
CA ILE A 232 29.81 23.66 -9.11
C ILE A 232 28.76 24.77 -9.15
N THR A 233 27.90 24.82 -8.14
CA THR A 233 26.93 25.89 -7.94
C THR A 233 27.03 26.43 -6.54
N LEU A 234 27.17 27.75 -6.42
CA LEU A 234 27.09 28.45 -5.14
C LEU A 234 25.62 28.67 -4.77
N PHE A 235 25.24 28.27 -3.56
CA PHE A 235 23.90 28.44 -3.02
C PHE A 235 23.88 29.54 -1.96
N GLY A 236 22.89 30.42 -2.04
CA GLY A 236 22.73 31.58 -1.16
C GLY A 236 21.62 31.47 -0.12
N GLY A 237 21.02 30.29 0.09
CA GLY A 237 20.02 30.07 1.15
C GLY A 237 20.63 29.91 2.54
N HIS A 238 19.84 29.50 3.52
CA HIS A 238 20.23 29.44 4.93
C HIS A 238 20.54 28.02 5.40
N GLU A 239 19.80 27.03 4.90
CA GLU A 239 19.88 25.62 5.27
C GLU A 239 20.61 24.79 4.20
N ASN A 240 20.86 23.52 4.49
CA ASN A 240 21.44 22.62 3.50
C ASN A 240 20.42 22.38 2.35
N PRO A 241 20.77 22.67 1.08
CA PRO A 241 19.82 22.60 -0.03
C PRO A 241 19.41 21.16 -0.40
N LEU A 242 20.12 20.14 0.10
CA LEU A 242 19.81 18.72 -0.12
C LEU A 242 19.14 18.07 1.11
N ARG A 243 18.84 18.84 2.16
CA ARG A 243 18.14 18.34 3.35
C ARG A 243 16.66 18.71 3.23
N HIS A 244 15.81 17.70 3.04
CA HIS A 244 14.37 17.92 3.05
C HIS A 244 13.83 17.73 4.47
N LEU A 245 12.85 18.54 4.83
CA LEU A 245 12.06 18.43 6.06
C LEU A 245 11.05 17.27 5.95
N PRO A 246 10.45 16.81 7.07
CA PRO A 246 9.42 15.78 7.05
C PRO A 246 8.30 16.05 6.04
N LEU A 247 7.69 14.99 5.53
CA LEU A 247 6.58 15.09 4.58
C LEU A 247 5.35 15.69 5.27
N GLU A 248 4.81 16.76 4.71
CA GLU A 248 3.62 17.44 5.22
C GLU A 248 2.53 17.55 4.16
N THR A 249 1.27 17.45 4.57
CA THR A 249 0.14 17.74 3.69
C THR A 249 -0.23 19.21 3.79
N ILE A 250 -0.21 19.89 2.65
CA ILE A 250 -0.54 21.30 2.49
C ILE A 250 -1.89 21.39 1.77
N GLU A 251 -2.89 21.94 2.45
CA GLU A 251 -4.14 22.36 1.83
C GLU A 251 -3.90 23.66 1.05
N LEU A 252 -4.42 23.71 -0.17
CA LEU A 252 -4.29 24.84 -1.08
C LEU A 252 -5.68 25.44 -1.37
N GLY A 253 -5.73 26.76 -1.38
CA GLY A 253 -6.93 27.52 -1.72
C GLY A 253 -6.57 28.84 -2.39
N GLY A 254 -7.58 29.56 -2.84
CA GLY A 254 -7.40 30.86 -3.50
C GLY A 254 -8.06 30.93 -4.87
N THR A 255 -7.63 31.91 -5.67
CA THR A 255 -8.29 32.23 -6.95
C THR A 255 -8.02 31.12 -7.97
N GLY A 256 -9.09 30.47 -8.45
CA GLY A 256 -9.00 29.45 -9.50
C GLY A 256 -8.55 28.06 -9.00
N ILE A 257 -8.43 27.86 -7.69
CA ILE A 257 -8.15 26.55 -7.09
C ILE A 257 -9.47 25.92 -6.65
N THR A 258 -9.93 24.93 -7.42
CA THR A 258 -11.19 24.20 -7.13
C THR A 258 -10.99 22.71 -6.92
N ALA A 259 -9.93 22.14 -7.48
CA ALA A 259 -9.60 20.72 -7.40
C ALA A 259 -8.09 20.54 -7.59
N ALA A 260 -7.55 19.45 -7.06
CA ALA A 260 -6.13 19.17 -7.14
C ALA A 260 -5.65 19.05 -8.59
N ASP A 261 -6.31 18.25 -9.42
CA ASP A 261 -5.91 17.97 -10.81
C ASP A 261 -5.87 19.20 -11.73
N GLY A 262 -6.55 20.29 -11.36
CA GLY A 262 -6.58 21.54 -12.12
C GLY A 262 -5.40 22.48 -11.87
N MET A 263 -4.53 22.18 -10.90
CA MET A 263 -3.43 23.05 -10.49
C MET A 263 -2.10 22.65 -11.15
N GLN A 264 -1.33 23.66 -11.57
CA GLN A 264 0.10 23.50 -11.85
C GLN A 264 0.87 23.74 -10.55
N VAL A 265 1.47 22.68 -10.01
CA VAL A 265 2.27 22.76 -8.78
C VAL A 265 3.70 22.33 -9.06
N ASP A 266 4.66 23.11 -8.57
CA ASP A 266 6.09 22.80 -8.63
C ASP A 266 6.77 23.25 -7.33
N VAL A 267 7.92 22.65 -7.01
CA VAL A 267 8.71 23.04 -5.84
C VAL A 267 10.20 22.92 -6.13
N ASP A 268 10.95 23.98 -5.85
CA ASP A 268 12.42 23.88 -5.85
C ASP A 268 12.90 23.19 -4.56
N LEU A 269 14.14 22.68 -4.55
CA LEU A 269 14.76 22.06 -3.37
C LEU A 269 13.88 21.02 -2.62
N GLY A 270 12.99 20.33 -3.34
CA GLY A 270 11.94 19.52 -2.75
C GLY A 270 11.29 18.55 -3.74
N VAL A 271 10.24 17.88 -3.26
CA VAL A 271 9.45 16.90 -4.01
C VAL A 271 7.98 17.04 -3.60
N ILE A 272 7.10 17.16 -4.59
CA ILE A 272 5.65 16.97 -4.44
C ILE A 272 5.37 15.48 -4.54
N ALA A 273 5.19 14.80 -3.41
CA ALA A 273 4.99 13.35 -3.36
C ALA A 273 3.61 12.93 -3.85
N ARG A 274 2.58 13.76 -3.63
CA ARG A 274 1.21 13.54 -4.13
C ARG A 274 0.50 14.87 -4.33
N GLN A 275 -0.43 14.88 -5.28
CA GLN A 275 -1.42 15.95 -5.49
C GLN A 275 -2.78 15.28 -5.49
N ARG A 276 -3.67 15.69 -4.57
CA ARG A 276 -4.97 15.03 -4.39
C ARG A 276 -5.98 15.93 -3.72
N ASP A 277 -7.25 15.59 -3.91
CA ASP A 277 -8.36 16.18 -3.18
C ASP A 277 -8.60 15.43 -1.86
N ILE A 278 -8.77 16.18 -0.77
CA ILE A 278 -9.15 15.65 0.55
C ILE A 278 -10.62 15.91 0.76
N GLN A 279 -11.38 14.83 0.99
CA GLN A 279 -12.78 14.90 1.33
C GLN A 279 -12.98 15.51 2.73
N ARG A 280 -13.77 16.58 2.79
CA ARG A 280 -14.12 17.27 4.03
C ARG A 280 -14.88 16.33 4.96
N PHE A 281 -14.69 16.56 6.25
CA PHE A 281 -15.25 15.73 7.30
C PHE A 281 -16.26 16.49 8.15
N ASP A 282 -17.53 16.07 8.10
CA ASP A 282 -18.52 16.49 9.09
C ASP A 282 -18.46 15.57 10.31
N SER A 283 -17.69 15.98 11.32
CA SER A 283 -17.52 15.19 12.53
C SER A 283 -18.78 15.07 13.39
N GLU A 284 -19.68 16.07 13.35
CA GLU A 284 -20.87 16.07 14.21
C GLU A 284 -21.90 15.07 13.68
N ASP A 285 -22.18 15.14 12.38
CA ASP A 285 -23.06 14.19 11.70
C ASP A 285 -22.47 12.77 11.74
N TRP A 286 -21.16 12.64 11.59
CA TRP A 286 -20.46 11.36 11.71
C TRP A 286 -20.67 10.71 13.08
N LEU A 287 -20.41 11.45 14.17
CA LEU A 287 -20.59 10.94 15.54
C LEU A 287 -22.06 10.63 15.85
N ALA A 288 -23.00 11.39 15.27
CA ALA A 288 -24.43 11.20 15.45
C ALA A 288 -25.00 10.04 14.60
N SER A 289 -24.27 9.59 13.57
CA SER A 289 -24.73 8.52 12.68
C SER A 289 -25.13 7.26 13.46
N PRO A 290 -26.34 6.73 13.22
CA PRO A 290 -26.78 5.50 13.86
C PRO A 290 -26.05 4.27 13.31
N VAL A 291 -25.52 4.35 12.08
CA VAL A 291 -24.75 3.27 11.44
C VAL A 291 -23.26 3.58 11.56
N ARG A 292 -22.50 2.62 12.11
CA ARG A 292 -21.08 2.68 12.46
C ARG A 292 -20.42 1.42 11.92
N GLY A 293 -19.16 1.55 11.52
CA GLY A 293 -18.37 0.45 10.97
C GLY A 293 -18.82 -0.03 9.60
N TRP A 294 -19.84 0.53 8.95
CA TRP A 294 -20.23 0.11 7.58
C TRP A 294 -19.62 1.00 6.48
N GLY A 295 -18.72 1.89 6.87
CA GLY A 295 -18.21 2.94 6.00
C GLY A 295 -19.24 4.01 5.68
N GLU A 296 -18.84 4.97 4.85
CA GLU A 296 -19.61 6.12 4.41
C GLU A 296 -19.51 6.26 2.90
N ALA A 297 -20.59 6.73 2.27
CA ALA A 297 -20.59 7.14 0.86
C ALA A 297 -21.53 8.35 0.75
N PRO A 298 -21.08 9.56 1.13
CA PRO A 298 -21.93 10.74 1.07
C PRO A 298 -22.33 11.04 -0.38
N ASP A 299 -23.57 11.48 -0.58
CA ASP A 299 -24.11 11.75 -1.93
C ASP A 299 -23.41 12.95 -2.60
N ASP A 300 -23.11 14.01 -1.83
CA ASP A 300 -22.52 15.26 -2.31
C ASP A 300 -21.28 15.65 -1.46
N PRO A 301 -20.14 14.93 -1.59
CA PRO A 301 -18.95 15.23 -0.83
C PRO A 301 -18.31 16.56 -1.24
N GLU A 302 -17.88 17.33 -0.23
CA GLU A 302 -17.02 18.50 -0.44
C GLU A 302 -15.55 18.11 -0.35
N PHE A 303 -14.72 18.77 -1.17
CA PHE A 303 -13.28 18.50 -1.24
C PHE A 303 -12.44 19.75 -1.06
N SER A 304 -11.18 19.54 -0.69
CA SER A 304 -10.14 20.56 -0.67
C SER A 304 -8.90 20.09 -1.40
N ALA A 305 -8.37 20.95 -2.27
CA ALA A 305 -7.17 20.64 -3.04
C ALA A 305 -5.96 20.61 -2.10
N SER A 306 -5.08 19.62 -2.28
CA SER A 306 -3.91 19.45 -1.41
C SER A 306 -2.72 18.85 -2.14
N VAL A 307 -1.54 19.04 -1.54
CA VAL A 307 -0.31 18.36 -1.93
C VAL A 307 0.42 17.80 -0.72
N ASP A 308 1.03 16.62 -0.88
CA ASP A 308 1.98 16.08 0.09
C ASP A 308 3.39 16.53 -0.33
N LEU A 309 4.03 17.36 0.49
CA LEU A 309 5.26 18.09 0.18
C LEU A 309 6.39 17.73 1.16
N THR A 310 7.58 17.48 0.64
CA THR A 310 8.83 17.41 1.43
C THR A 310 9.91 18.23 0.73
N ALA A 311 10.45 19.24 1.41
CA ALA A 311 11.41 20.18 0.82
C ALA A 311 12.35 20.78 1.86
N SER A 312 13.42 21.44 1.41
CA SER A 312 14.28 22.28 2.27
C SER A 312 13.50 23.49 2.80
N ALA A 313 13.94 24.07 3.93
CA ALA A 313 13.31 25.28 4.48
C ALA A 313 13.43 26.49 3.55
N ASP A 314 14.50 26.55 2.75
CA ASP A 314 14.69 27.61 1.74
C ASP A 314 13.86 27.36 0.47
N ALA A 315 13.07 26.30 0.38
CA ALA A 315 12.32 25.97 -0.83
C ALA A 315 11.21 26.99 -1.14
N THR A 316 10.85 27.06 -2.43
CA THR A 316 9.71 27.84 -2.92
C THR A 316 8.71 26.90 -3.58
N LEU A 317 7.48 26.89 -3.05
CA LEU A 317 6.33 26.21 -3.65
C LEU A 317 5.67 27.16 -4.65
N SER A 318 5.55 26.73 -5.91
CA SER A 318 4.85 27.46 -6.97
C SER A 318 3.51 26.78 -7.26
N VAL A 319 2.42 27.55 -7.24
CA VAL A 319 1.07 27.08 -7.53
C VAL A 319 0.43 28.05 -8.54
N ASN A 320 0.16 27.57 -9.75
CA ASN A 320 -0.37 28.38 -10.87
C ASN A 320 0.43 29.67 -11.14
N GLY A 321 1.74 29.64 -10.88
CA GLY A 321 2.66 30.78 -11.04
C GLY A 321 2.75 31.72 -9.84
N SER A 322 1.97 31.49 -8.78
CA SER A 322 2.08 32.20 -7.50
C SER A 322 3.04 31.46 -6.57
N GLU A 323 3.91 32.18 -5.87
CA GLU A 323 4.98 31.61 -5.06
C GLU A 323 4.73 31.73 -3.56
N ILE A 324 5.06 30.67 -2.82
CA ILE A 324 5.00 30.58 -1.36
C ILE A 324 6.34 30.05 -0.82
N GLU A 325 6.94 30.76 0.12
CA GLU A 325 8.16 30.31 0.82
C GLU A 325 7.82 29.17 1.79
N VAL A 326 8.52 28.03 1.64
CA VAL A 326 8.21 26.81 2.40
C VAL A 326 8.58 26.93 3.87
N GLY A 327 9.76 27.49 4.21
CA GLY A 327 10.19 27.67 5.60
C GLY A 327 9.16 28.42 6.44
N PRO A 328 8.78 29.66 6.05
CA PRO A 328 7.74 30.42 6.75
C PRO A 328 6.38 29.70 6.81
N LEU A 329 5.98 28.98 5.74
CA LEU A 329 4.75 28.17 5.75
C LEU A 329 4.81 27.08 6.81
N LEU A 330 5.91 26.34 6.92
CA LEU A 330 6.05 25.26 7.90
C LEU A 330 6.18 25.77 9.33
N ASP A 331 6.83 26.93 9.53
CA ASP A 331 7.01 27.53 10.86
C ASP A 331 5.71 28.12 11.42
N SER A 332 4.93 28.79 10.58
CA SER A 332 3.68 29.45 10.99
C SER A 332 2.43 28.58 10.83
N GLY A 333 2.50 27.55 9.98
CA GLY A 333 1.40 26.67 9.62
C GLY A 333 0.52 27.20 8.48
N GLU A 334 0.62 28.48 8.11
CA GLU A 334 -0.20 29.11 7.07
C GLU A 334 0.60 30.16 6.30
N ALA A 335 0.39 30.25 5.00
CA ALA A 335 1.01 31.28 4.17
C ALA A 335 0.08 31.75 3.07
N THR A 336 0.34 32.94 2.56
CA THR A 336 -0.32 33.49 1.37
C THR A 336 0.77 33.93 0.40
N SER A 337 0.57 33.66 -0.89
CA SER A 337 1.49 34.08 -1.93
C SER A 337 1.61 35.62 -1.97
N SER A 338 2.75 36.11 -2.45
CA SER A 338 3.04 37.56 -2.48
C SER A 338 2.04 38.39 -3.29
N ASP A 339 1.39 37.78 -4.29
CA ASP A 339 0.34 38.35 -5.12
C ASP A 339 -1.07 38.19 -4.54
N GLY A 340 -1.22 37.47 -3.43
CA GLY A 340 -2.50 37.22 -2.75
C GLY A 340 -3.41 36.20 -3.42
N ASN A 341 -2.94 35.51 -4.47
CA ASN A 341 -3.78 34.61 -5.26
C ASN A 341 -3.93 33.22 -4.65
N VAL A 342 -2.95 32.76 -3.87
CA VAL A 342 -2.91 31.40 -3.30
C VAL A 342 -2.70 31.47 -1.79
N THR A 343 -3.48 30.68 -1.06
CA THR A 343 -3.31 30.41 0.36
C THR A 343 -2.89 28.96 0.56
N ALA A 344 -1.95 28.72 1.47
CA ALA A 344 -1.49 27.40 1.85
C ALA A 344 -1.62 27.21 3.35
N ARG A 345 -2.05 26.02 3.78
CA ARG A 345 -2.18 25.66 5.20
C ARG A 345 -1.66 24.25 5.46
N VAL A 346 -0.75 24.11 6.41
CA VAL A 346 -0.25 22.82 6.89
C VAL A 346 -1.35 22.14 7.70
N LEU A 347 -1.73 20.92 7.32
CA LEU A 347 -2.85 20.25 7.97
C LEU A 347 -2.49 19.50 9.28
N THR A 348 -1.25 19.01 9.43
CA THR A 348 -0.81 18.34 10.67
C THR A 348 0.68 18.50 10.92
N SER A 349 1.07 19.61 11.55
CA SER A 349 2.48 19.89 11.85
C SER A 349 3.02 19.13 13.07
N GLN A 350 2.17 18.57 13.93
CA GLN A 350 2.59 17.82 15.12
C GLN A 350 1.94 16.46 15.19
N ARG A 351 2.78 15.44 15.34
CA ARG A 351 2.38 14.05 15.45
C ARG A 351 3.13 13.35 16.58
N THR A 352 2.58 12.26 17.08
CA THR A 352 3.26 11.38 18.04
C THR A 352 3.03 9.91 17.69
N TRP A 353 4.07 9.10 17.88
CA TRP A 353 3.98 7.65 17.75
C TRP A 353 3.26 7.05 18.96
N VAL A 354 2.19 6.31 18.71
CA VAL A 354 1.40 5.59 19.73
C VAL A 354 1.52 4.08 19.55
N HIS A 355 1.39 3.34 20.65
CA HIS A 355 1.18 1.91 20.69
C HIS A 355 -0.25 1.64 21.18
N GLY A 356 -1.05 1.09 20.28
CA GLY A 356 -2.45 0.81 20.45
C GLY A 356 -2.76 -0.61 20.91
N ARG A 357 -3.81 -0.75 21.72
CA ARG A 357 -4.38 -2.04 22.13
C ARG A 357 -5.90 -1.99 22.02
N ILE A 358 -6.49 -3.03 21.44
CA ILE A 358 -7.94 -3.24 21.36
C ILE A 358 -8.30 -4.40 22.28
N ILE A 359 -9.16 -4.13 23.26
CA ILE A 359 -9.50 -5.05 24.34
C ILE A 359 -10.98 -5.44 24.24
N ASP A 360 -11.26 -6.74 24.24
CA ASP A 360 -12.61 -7.25 24.48
C ASP A 360 -12.94 -7.06 25.96
N SER A 361 -13.89 -6.16 26.27
CA SER A 361 -14.30 -5.84 27.63
C SER A 361 -14.82 -7.05 28.41
N SER A 362 -15.40 -8.05 27.73
CA SER A 362 -15.99 -9.22 28.36
C SER A 362 -14.94 -10.23 28.85
N THR A 363 -13.77 -10.28 28.19
CA THR A 363 -12.69 -11.21 28.51
C THR A 363 -11.45 -10.54 29.11
N GLY A 364 -11.31 -9.23 28.93
CA GLY A 364 -10.11 -8.45 29.29
C GLY A 364 -8.89 -8.76 28.43
N LYS A 365 -9.06 -9.47 27.31
CA LYS A 365 -7.97 -9.89 26.41
C LYS A 365 -7.89 -9.00 25.18
N LEU A 366 -6.73 -9.03 24.53
CA LEU A 366 -6.55 -8.46 23.19
C LEU A 366 -7.50 -9.15 22.21
N THR A 367 -8.05 -8.39 21.28
CA THR A 367 -8.96 -8.91 20.25
C THR A 367 -8.69 -8.25 18.90
N ALA A 368 -8.65 -9.07 17.85
CA ALA A 368 -8.56 -8.56 16.48
C ALA A 368 -9.82 -7.76 16.12
N ALA A 369 -9.62 -6.71 15.33
CA ALA A 369 -10.66 -5.81 14.85
C ALA A 369 -10.13 -5.01 13.65
N ARG A 370 -11.03 -4.33 12.94
CA ARG A 370 -10.60 -3.29 12.00
C ARG A 370 -10.72 -1.91 12.62
N VAL A 371 -9.77 -1.04 12.30
CA VAL A 371 -9.62 0.30 12.89
C VAL A 371 -9.46 1.36 11.81
N HIS A 372 -10.08 2.51 12.05
CA HIS A 372 -9.97 3.72 11.25
C HIS A 372 -9.62 4.90 12.17
N PHE A 373 -8.56 5.64 11.84
CA PHE A 373 -8.28 6.94 12.46
C PHE A 373 -8.39 8.04 11.43
N ARG A 374 -9.01 9.16 11.82
CA ARG A 374 -9.23 10.31 10.94
C ARG A 374 -8.90 11.61 11.67
N SER A 375 -8.29 12.56 10.97
CA SER A 375 -8.13 13.92 11.48
C SER A 375 -9.41 14.74 11.29
N PRO A 376 -9.54 15.91 11.96
CA PRO A 376 -10.68 16.81 11.76
C PRO A 376 -10.81 17.32 10.32
N ASP A 377 -9.71 17.38 9.57
CA ASP A 377 -9.71 17.77 8.15
C ASP A 377 -10.16 16.65 7.20
N GLY A 378 -10.26 15.42 7.72
CA GLY A 378 -10.83 14.29 7.01
C GLY A 378 -9.84 13.25 6.50
N ARG A 379 -8.52 13.49 6.59
CA ARG A 379 -7.50 12.51 6.19
C ARG A 379 -7.49 11.28 7.08
N TYR A 380 -7.30 10.13 6.44
CA TYR A 380 -7.04 8.84 7.07
C TYR A 380 -5.60 8.75 7.61
N PHE A 381 -5.46 8.24 8.84
CA PHE A 381 -4.18 7.96 9.50
C PHE A 381 -4.08 6.47 9.79
N PRO A 382 -3.55 5.66 8.85
CA PRO A 382 -3.44 4.23 9.04
C PRO A 382 -2.48 3.88 10.20
N PRO A 383 -2.72 2.78 10.92
CA PRO A 383 -1.66 2.09 11.62
C PRO A 383 -0.44 1.83 10.71
N TYR A 384 0.77 1.89 11.26
CA TYR A 384 1.99 1.61 10.52
C TYR A 384 1.97 0.19 9.94
N GLY A 385 2.28 0.07 8.66
CA GLY A 385 2.18 -1.18 7.90
C GLY A 385 1.02 -1.20 6.90
N HIS A 386 0.10 -0.23 7.00
CA HIS A 386 -1.07 -0.08 6.13
C HIS A 386 -0.94 1.13 5.20
N THR A 387 -1.62 1.08 4.06
CA THR A 387 -1.59 2.16 3.06
C THR A 387 -2.38 3.40 3.53
N HIS A 388 -1.97 4.58 3.08
CA HIS A 388 -2.70 5.84 3.32
C HIS A 388 -3.86 6.03 2.34
N GLU A 389 -3.90 5.20 1.29
CA GLU A 389 -4.98 5.14 0.32
C GLU A 389 -5.18 3.69 -0.13
N VAL A 390 -6.32 3.10 0.24
CA VAL A 390 -6.68 1.73 -0.14
C VAL A 390 -7.21 1.69 -1.56
N ASN A 391 -6.72 0.72 -2.34
CA ASN A 391 -7.17 0.43 -3.69
C ASN A 391 -8.05 -0.83 -3.70
N ASP A 392 -9.34 -0.66 -3.96
CA ASP A 392 -10.35 -1.72 -3.97
C ASP A 392 -10.56 -2.35 -5.36
N ASN A 393 -9.62 -2.13 -6.29
CA ASN A 393 -9.62 -2.83 -7.58
C ASN A 393 -9.51 -4.34 -7.42
N TRP A 394 -9.95 -5.04 -8.47
CA TRP A 394 -9.86 -6.49 -8.56
C TRP A 394 -8.40 -6.96 -8.56
N PHE A 395 -8.12 -7.92 -7.69
CA PHE A 395 -6.79 -8.47 -7.42
C PHE A 395 -5.74 -7.46 -6.88
N GLU A 396 -6.17 -6.43 -6.12
CA GLU A 396 -5.29 -5.42 -5.48
C GLU A 396 -5.52 -5.24 -3.95
N ASP A 397 -4.47 -4.77 -3.23
CA ASP A 397 -4.44 -4.39 -1.80
C ASP A 397 -5.01 -5.38 -0.76
N TYR A 398 -4.74 -6.68 -0.91
CA TYR A 398 -5.09 -7.71 0.10
C TYR A 398 -4.16 -7.76 1.32
N GLY A 399 -3.45 -6.66 1.61
CA GLY A 399 -2.48 -6.54 2.69
C GLY A 399 -3.08 -6.35 4.07
N ALA A 400 -4.31 -6.83 4.31
CA ALA A 400 -5.12 -6.55 5.49
C ALA A 400 -5.63 -5.08 5.57
N ASP A 401 -5.89 -4.49 4.40
CA ASP A 401 -6.56 -3.20 4.21
C ASP A 401 -7.99 -3.38 3.71
N LEU A 402 -8.87 -2.42 3.99
CA LEU A 402 -10.29 -2.46 3.64
C LEU A 402 -10.79 -1.06 3.27
N LEU A 403 -11.64 -0.97 2.24
CA LEU A 403 -12.37 0.24 1.87
C LEU A 403 -13.87 -0.08 1.86
N LEU A 404 -14.65 0.50 2.78
CA LEU A 404 -16.11 0.38 2.79
C LEU A 404 -16.71 1.73 2.41
N GLY A 405 -17.37 1.79 1.25
CA GLY A 405 -17.69 3.08 0.62
C GLY A 405 -16.40 3.86 0.40
N ASP A 406 -16.29 5.03 1.01
CA ASP A 406 -15.12 5.91 1.00
C ASP A 406 -14.29 5.81 2.30
N THR A 407 -14.67 4.92 3.23
CA THR A 407 -14.00 4.78 4.53
C THR A 407 -12.97 3.66 4.54
N GLN A 408 -11.72 4.03 4.81
CA GLN A 408 -10.58 3.13 4.86
C GLN A 408 -10.40 2.53 6.25
N TYR A 409 -10.11 1.24 6.35
CA TYR A 409 -9.76 0.57 7.59
C TYR A 409 -8.51 -0.28 7.44
N ALA A 410 -7.82 -0.47 8.55
CA ALA A 410 -6.76 -1.45 8.72
C ALA A 410 -7.25 -2.59 9.61
N TYR A 411 -7.04 -3.83 9.21
CA TYR A 411 -7.23 -4.98 10.10
C TYR A 411 -6.01 -5.17 11.00
N VAL A 412 -6.24 -5.29 12.30
CA VAL A 412 -5.18 -5.46 13.30
C VAL A 412 -5.50 -6.62 14.24
N ASP A 413 -4.46 -7.27 14.76
CA ASP A 413 -4.58 -8.46 15.63
C ASP A 413 -5.00 -8.14 17.08
N GLY A 414 -5.37 -6.88 17.32
CA GLY A 414 -5.63 -6.30 18.63
C GLY A 414 -4.50 -5.41 19.13
N THR A 415 -3.36 -5.39 18.45
CA THR A 415 -2.30 -4.42 18.69
C THR A 415 -1.97 -3.63 17.42
N PHE A 416 -1.57 -2.39 17.60
CA PHE A 416 -1.09 -1.58 16.49
C PHE A 416 -0.08 -0.55 16.97
N GLN A 417 0.62 0.06 16.03
CA GLN A 417 1.41 1.25 16.29
C GLN A 417 1.31 2.18 15.10
N GLY A 418 1.45 3.47 15.30
CA GLY A 418 1.33 4.42 14.22
C GLY A 418 1.54 5.83 14.71
N GLU A 419 1.73 6.72 13.75
CA GLU A 419 1.85 8.15 14.01
C GLU A 419 0.46 8.80 13.89
N LEU A 420 0.01 9.44 14.97
CA LEU A 420 -1.28 10.15 15.01
C LEU A 420 -1.07 11.66 15.20
N PRO A 421 -1.98 12.50 14.68
CA PRO A 421 -2.01 13.93 14.98
C PRO A 421 -2.06 14.16 16.50
N VAL A 422 -1.29 15.14 16.99
CA VAL A 422 -1.53 15.68 18.34
C VAL A 422 -2.80 16.54 18.29
N GLY A 423 -3.69 16.38 19.26
CA GLY A 423 -4.98 17.06 19.30
C GLY A 423 -6.15 16.12 19.06
N GLU A 424 -7.20 16.62 18.40
CA GLU A 424 -8.42 15.84 18.13
C GLU A 424 -8.17 14.78 17.04
N VAL A 425 -8.56 13.55 17.32
CA VAL A 425 -8.55 12.42 16.38
C VAL A 425 -9.87 11.68 16.51
N TYR A 426 -10.41 11.22 15.39
CA TYR A 426 -11.63 10.44 15.36
C TYR A 426 -11.29 8.98 15.09
N VAL A 427 -11.86 8.08 15.87
CA VAL A 427 -11.59 6.66 15.79
C VAL A 427 -12.88 5.87 15.61
N GLU A 428 -12.85 4.92 14.68
CA GLU A 428 -13.87 3.90 14.51
C GLU A 428 -13.23 2.52 14.56
N VAL A 429 -13.79 1.64 15.38
CA VAL A 429 -13.33 0.25 15.51
C VAL A 429 -14.54 -0.67 15.46
N SER A 430 -14.45 -1.73 14.65
CA SER A 430 -15.52 -2.69 14.45
C SER A 430 -15.00 -4.13 14.52
N LYS A 431 -15.85 -5.04 15.02
CA LYS A 431 -15.56 -6.48 15.11
C LYS A 431 -16.83 -7.32 14.93
N GLY A 432 -17.06 -7.85 13.73
CA GLY A 432 -18.17 -8.77 13.47
C GLY A 432 -19.54 -8.24 13.88
N PHE A 433 -20.52 -9.13 14.07
CA PHE A 433 -21.91 -8.75 14.39
C PHE A 433 -22.26 -8.88 15.87
N GLU A 434 -21.38 -9.50 16.68
CA GLU A 434 -21.61 -9.78 18.11
C GLU A 434 -20.93 -8.76 19.05
N PHE A 435 -20.25 -7.75 18.48
CA PHE A 435 -19.69 -6.61 19.21
C PHE A 435 -20.36 -5.31 18.78
N GLU A 436 -20.43 -4.37 19.73
CA GLU A 436 -20.82 -3.00 19.47
C GLU A 436 -19.66 -2.24 18.83
N PRO A 437 -19.77 -1.75 17.58
CA PRO A 437 -18.74 -0.91 16.99
C PRO A 437 -18.70 0.45 17.68
N ILE A 438 -17.49 0.97 17.83
CA ILE A 438 -17.27 2.28 18.45
C ILE A 438 -17.07 3.34 17.38
N ARG A 439 -17.56 4.54 17.66
CA ARG A 439 -17.28 5.75 16.90
C ARG A 439 -17.07 6.87 17.90
N GLN A 440 -15.85 7.39 18.01
CA GLN A 440 -15.46 8.26 19.11
C GLN A 440 -14.52 9.37 18.66
N LYS A 441 -14.64 10.53 19.31
CA LYS A 441 -13.60 11.55 19.32
C LYS A 441 -12.66 11.32 20.49
N ILE A 442 -11.37 11.22 20.21
CA ILE A 442 -10.30 11.10 21.20
C ILE A 442 -9.36 12.30 21.10
N SER A 443 -8.59 12.53 22.15
CA SER A 443 -7.52 13.54 22.15
C SER A 443 -6.18 12.86 22.37
N ILE A 444 -5.21 13.16 21.50
CA ILE A 444 -3.85 12.66 21.57
C ILE A 444 -2.94 13.75 22.12
N GLU A 445 -2.36 13.50 23.29
CA GLU A 445 -1.46 14.45 23.95
C GLU A 445 -0.05 14.42 23.34
N PRO A 446 0.70 15.54 23.36
CA PRO A 446 2.11 15.55 22.97
C PRO A 446 2.92 14.49 23.73
N GLY A 447 3.58 13.59 22.99
CA GLY A 447 4.39 12.53 23.56
C GLY A 447 3.61 11.35 24.17
N GLN A 448 2.28 11.30 24.02
CA GLN A 448 1.49 10.12 24.38
C GLN A 448 2.00 8.91 23.60
N ARG A 449 2.19 7.78 24.32
CA ARG A 449 2.72 6.53 23.76
C ARG A 449 1.75 5.36 23.79
N GLN A 450 0.69 5.43 24.58
CA GLN A 450 -0.24 4.32 24.77
C GLN A 450 -1.65 4.78 24.43
N LEU A 451 -2.37 3.94 23.70
CA LEU A 451 -3.78 4.12 23.38
C LEU A 451 -4.50 2.78 23.63
N GLU A 452 -5.52 2.79 24.48
CA GLU A 452 -6.34 1.61 24.73
C GLU A 452 -7.77 1.89 24.26
N ILE A 453 -8.29 0.95 23.49
CA ILE A 453 -9.64 0.97 22.93
C ILE A 453 -10.36 -0.28 23.43
N LYS A 454 -11.59 -0.13 23.90
CA LYS A 454 -12.40 -1.24 24.43
C LYS A 454 -13.60 -1.48 23.53
N LEU A 455 -13.84 -2.75 23.21
CA LEU A 455 -15.02 -3.22 22.49
C LEU A 455 -15.90 -4.02 23.43
N ASP A 456 -17.19 -3.70 23.43
CA ASP A 456 -18.19 -4.40 24.22
C ASP A 456 -18.86 -5.48 23.38
N ARG A 457 -18.88 -6.70 23.89
CA ARG A 457 -19.58 -7.83 23.28
C ARG A 457 -21.05 -7.79 23.70
N ASN A 458 -21.98 -7.70 22.74
CA ASN A 458 -23.41 -7.65 23.01
C ASN A 458 -24.10 -9.02 22.86
N SER A 459 -23.45 -9.99 22.20
CA SER A 459 -23.95 -11.35 22.02
C SER A 459 -22.81 -12.38 22.06
N ASN A 460 -23.17 -13.64 22.34
CA ASN A 460 -22.24 -14.78 22.30
C ASN A 460 -22.97 -16.02 21.79
N LEU A 461 -23.22 -16.08 20.48
CA LEU A 461 -23.89 -17.22 19.85
C LEU A 461 -23.02 -18.47 19.89
N ARG A 462 -21.69 -18.32 19.88
CA ARG A 462 -20.74 -19.43 20.05
C ARG A 462 -20.99 -20.18 21.36
N GLY A 463 -21.19 -19.45 22.45
CA GLY A 463 -21.55 -20.01 23.76
C GLY A 463 -22.89 -20.75 23.79
N SER A 464 -23.74 -20.55 22.79
CA SER A 464 -25.03 -21.23 22.63
C SER A 464 -25.02 -22.31 21.55
N GLY A 465 -23.83 -22.72 21.07
CA GLY A 465 -23.68 -23.84 20.13
C GLY A 465 -23.77 -23.46 18.65
N TRP A 466 -23.81 -22.17 18.32
CA TRP A 466 -23.70 -21.71 16.93
C TRP A 466 -22.23 -21.52 16.54
N VAL A 467 -21.95 -21.55 15.24
CA VAL A 467 -20.65 -21.28 14.64
C VAL A 467 -20.88 -20.41 13.42
N THR A 468 -20.10 -19.35 13.29
CA THR A 468 -20.14 -18.45 12.13
C THR A 468 -19.10 -18.85 11.09
N ALA A 469 -19.50 -18.84 9.82
CA ALA A 469 -18.62 -19.13 8.70
C ALA A 469 -18.86 -18.20 7.51
N ASP A 470 -17.79 -17.90 6.78
CA ASP A 470 -17.84 -17.37 5.42
C ASP A 470 -17.50 -18.51 4.46
N THR A 471 -18.42 -18.83 3.55
CA THR A 471 -18.27 -19.96 2.62
C THR A 471 -17.41 -19.63 1.41
N HIS A 472 -17.11 -18.35 1.14
CA HIS A 472 -16.59 -17.93 -0.16
C HIS A 472 -15.75 -16.66 -0.08
N THR A 473 -14.42 -16.82 -0.09
CA THR A 473 -13.46 -15.71 -0.11
C THR A 473 -12.29 -16.03 -1.05
N HIS A 474 -11.70 -15.01 -1.67
CA HIS A 474 -10.59 -15.17 -2.62
C HIS A 474 -9.38 -14.29 -2.26
N PHE A 475 -8.25 -14.59 -2.90
CA PHE A 475 -7.03 -13.77 -2.99
C PHE A 475 -6.19 -13.56 -1.73
N LEU A 476 -6.77 -13.70 -0.54
CA LEU A 476 -6.06 -13.60 0.72
C LEU A 476 -5.02 -14.71 0.85
N THR A 477 -3.91 -14.45 1.56
CA THR A 477 -3.08 -15.54 2.09
C THR A 477 -3.80 -16.20 3.27
N PRO A 478 -3.46 -17.44 3.66
CA PRO A 478 -4.04 -18.06 4.86
C PRO A 478 -3.86 -17.24 6.14
N GLU A 479 -2.73 -16.53 6.29
CA GLU A 479 -2.46 -15.66 7.43
C GLU A 479 -3.35 -14.41 7.44
N THR A 480 -3.53 -13.75 6.29
CA THR A 480 -4.44 -12.60 6.18
C THR A 480 -5.90 -13.04 6.34
N ALA A 481 -6.28 -14.19 5.77
CA ALA A 481 -7.58 -14.82 5.97
C ALA A 481 -7.87 -15.07 7.45
N HIS A 482 -6.89 -15.56 8.22
CA HIS A 482 -7.02 -15.70 9.67
C HIS A 482 -7.25 -14.36 10.36
N LEU A 483 -6.45 -13.33 10.04
CA LEU A 483 -6.56 -12.00 10.64
C LEU A 483 -7.91 -11.34 10.36
N GLU A 484 -8.35 -11.31 9.10
CA GLU A 484 -9.65 -10.73 8.73
C GLU A 484 -10.81 -11.51 9.36
N ALA A 485 -10.76 -12.86 9.35
CA ALA A 485 -11.78 -13.68 9.99
C ALA A 485 -11.84 -13.42 11.50
N ALA A 486 -10.70 -13.36 12.18
CA ALA A 486 -10.65 -13.03 13.60
C ALA A 486 -11.19 -11.62 13.86
N ALA A 487 -10.83 -10.64 13.04
CA ALA A 487 -11.30 -9.26 13.15
C ALA A 487 -12.80 -9.11 12.85
N GLU A 488 -13.37 -9.96 11.99
CA GLU A 488 -14.80 -9.97 11.66
C GLU A 488 -15.61 -10.98 12.49
N ASP A 489 -15.02 -11.55 13.54
CA ASP A 489 -15.62 -12.56 14.46
C ASP A 489 -16.18 -13.79 13.71
N ILE A 490 -15.43 -14.27 12.71
CA ILE A 490 -15.73 -15.47 11.91
C ILE A 490 -14.97 -16.68 12.48
N ASN A 491 -15.69 -17.77 12.74
CA ASN A 491 -15.08 -19.00 13.28
C ASN A 491 -14.50 -19.90 12.18
N ILE A 492 -15.06 -19.89 10.97
CA ILE A 492 -14.57 -20.68 9.84
C ILE A 492 -14.55 -19.80 8.58
N ILE A 493 -13.37 -19.53 8.05
CA ILE A 493 -13.21 -18.87 6.75
C ILE A 493 -12.80 -19.92 5.71
N ASN A 494 -13.51 -19.94 4.60
CA ASN A 494 -13.18 -20.76 3.45
C ASN A 494 -12.53 -19.89 2.36
N LEU A 495 -11.21 -20.01 2.22
CA LEU A 495 -10.41 -19.38 1.18
C LEU A 495 -10.40 -20.29 -0.05
N LEU A 496 -10.87 -19.82 -1.19
CA LEU A 496 -11.06 -20.64 -2.37
C LEU A 496 -9.94 -20.38 -3.38
N ALA A 497 -9.16 -21.43 -3.68
CA ALA A 497 -8.31 -21.43 -4.85
C ALA A 497 -9.17 -21.53 -6.12
N ALA A 498 -8.87 -20.69 -7.11
CA ALA A 498 -9.68 -20.58 -8.30
C ALA A 498 -8.86 -20.20 -9.55
N GLN A 499 -9.41 -20.47 -10.74
CA GLN A 499 -8.77 -20.26 -12.04
C GLN A 499 -9.61 -19.35 -12.94
N TRP A 500 -9.09 -18.19 -13.33
CA TRP A 500 -9.64 -17.29 -14.36
C TRP A 500 -8.74 -17.27 -15.60
N GLY A 501 -9.09 -18.05 -16.62
CA GLY A 501 -8.28 -18.21 -17.82
C GLY A 501 -6.92 -18.85 -17.49
N ASP A 502 -5.85 -18.09 -17.69
CA ASP A 502 -4.47 -18.50 -17.36
C ASP A 502 -4.03 -18.03 -15.96
N LEU A 503 -4.87 -17.29 -15.23
CA LEU A 503 -4.61 -16.90 -13.86
C LEU A 503 -5.08 -17.99 -12.90
N TYR A 504 -4.18 -18.38 -11.99
CA TYR A 504 -4.46 -19.28 -10.87
C TYR A 504 -4.17 -18.57 -9.56
N THR A 505 -5.10 -18.65 -8.62
CA THR A 505 -4.97 -18.01 -7.30
C THR A 505 -5.03 -19.05 -6.18
N ASN A 506 -4.29 -18.81 -5.10
CA ASN A 506 -4.21 -19.65 -3.89
C ASN A 506 -3.93 -21.16 -4.08
N VAL A 507 -3.58 -21.62 -5.29
CA VAL A 507 -3.23 -23.03 -5.55
C VAL A 507 -2.03 -23.48 -4.71
N GLY A 508 -1.08 -22.58 -4.47
CA GLY A 508 0.08 -22.83 -3.61
C GLY A 508 -0.26 -22.95 -2.12
N ASP A 509 -1.45 -22.50 -1.71
CA ASP A 509 -1.93 -22.52 -0.33
C ASP A 509 -2.80 -23.74 -0.01
N LEU A 510 -3.14 -24.55 -1.02
CA LEU A 510 -3.89 -25.79 -0.84
C LEU A 510 -3.11 -26.76 0.05
N THR A 511 -3.75 -27.24 1.11
CA THR A 511 -3.20 -28.22 2.06
C THR A 511 -4.06 -29.48 2.08
N ASP A 512 -3.60 -30.54 2.76
CA ASP A 512 -4.35 -31.80 2.92
C ASP A 512 -5.35 -31.77 4.09
N GLY A 513 -5.51 -30.63 4.77
CA GLY A 513 -6.37 -30.45 5.94
C GLY A 513 -6.60 -28.97 6.31
N ILE A 514 -6.70 -28.67 7.61
CA ILE A 514 -6.81 -27.29 8.10
C ILE A 514 -5.49 -26.54 7.86
N SER A 515 -5.56 -25.27 7.48
CA SER A 515 -4.35 -24.46 7.31
C SER A 515 -3.61 -24.28 8.63
N GLY A 516 -2.28 -24.21 8.58
CA GLY A 516 -1.42 -23.93 9.73
C GLY A 516 -1.65 -22.55 10.36
N SER A 517 -2.33 -21.64 9.66
CA SER A 517 -2.79 -20.35 10.19
C SER A 517 -4.01 -20.46 11.12
N SER A 518 -4.63 -21.64 11.22
CA SER A 518 -5.81 -21.85 12.08
C SER A 518 -5.48 -21.76 13.57
N THR A 519 -6.47 -21.34 14.36
CA THR A 519 -6.42 -21.32 15.83
C THR A 519 -7.62 -22.07 16.42
N ALA A 520 -7.73 -22.10 17.74
CA ALA A 520 -8.87 -22.73 18.42
C ALA A 520 -10.22 -22.02 18.17
N GLU A 521 -10.21 -20.72 17.83
CA GLU A 521 -11.43 -19.91 17.66
C GLU A 521 -11.72 -19.56 16.18
N THR A 522 -10.71 -19.68 15.31
CA THR A 522 -10.79 -19.35 13.87
C THR A 522 -10.08 -20.42 13.05
N ILE A 523 -10.85 -21.19 12.29
CA ILE A 523 -10.38 -22.20 11.34
C ILE A 523 -10.25 -21.55 9.96
N VAL A 524 -9.07 -21.67 9.36
CA VAL A 524 -8.83 -21.31 7.97
C VAL A 524 -8.81 -22.59 7.14
N TRP A 525 -9.74 -22.69 6.20
CA TRP A 525 -9.81 -23.80 5.25
C TRP A 525 -9.53 -23.32 3.84
N VAL A 526 -8.52 -23.90 3.18
CA VAL A 526 -8.25 -23.61 1.76
C VAL A 526 -8.95 -24.66 0.91
N GLY A 527 -10.06 -24.27 0.29
CA GLY A 527 -10.85 -25.08 -0.63
C GLY A 527 -10.62 -24.65 -2.08
N THR A 528 -11.50 -25.08 -2.97
CA THR A 528 -11.52 -24.60 -4.36
C THR A 528 -12.88 -24.05 -4.74
N GLU A 529 -12.90 -23.05 -5.60
CA GLU A 529 -14.08 -22.71 -6.38
C GLU A 529 -13.88 -23.32 -7.77
N ASN A 530 -14.64 -24.37 -8.08
CA ASN A 530 -14.59 -25.01 -9.37
C ASN A 530 -15.66 -24.42 -10.29
N ARG A 531 -15.31 -24.11 -11.54
CA ARG A 531 -16.10 -23.17 -12.35
C ARG A 531 -16.28 -23.60 -13.80
N GLN A 532 -17.49 -23.37 -14.28
CA GLN A 532 -17.86 -23.55 -15.68
C GLN A 532 -18.88 -22.48 -16.07
N HIS A 533 -18.63 -21.79 -17.20
CA HIS A 533 -19.38 -20.58 -17.60
C HIS A 533 -20.89 -20.78 -17.81
N PHE A 534 -21.29 -21.93 -18.38
CA PHE A 534 -22.69 -22.27 -18.67
C PHE A 534 -23.35 -23.13 -17.60
N MET A 535 -22.61 -24.03 -16.95
CA MET A 535 -23.14 -25.03 -16.02
C MET A 535 -23.26 -24.44 -14.62
N GLY A 536 -22.22 -23.74 -14.19
CA GLY A 536 -22.16 -22.99 -12.94
C GLY A 536 -20.87 -23.18 -12.18
N HIS A 537 -20.84 -22.58 -10.99
CA HIS A 537 -19.70 -22.61 -10.08
C HIS A 537 -20.07 -23.46 -8.86
N ILE A 538 -19.08 -24.06 -8.22
CA ILE A 538 -19.24 -24.93 -7.04
C ILE A 538 -18.04 -24.78 -6.10
N SER A 539 -18.30 -24.38 -4.86
CA SER A 539 -17.29 -24.30 -3.81
C SER A 539 -17.14 -25.67 -3.15
N LEU A 540 -15.91 -26.19 -3.13
CA LEU A 540 -15.55 -27.50 -2.59
C LEU A 540 -14.75 -27.31 -1.30
N LEU A 541 -15.38 -27.60 -0.17
CA LEU A 541 -14.90 -27.24 1.17
C LEU A 541 -14.65 -28.49 2.01
N GLY A 542 -13.73 -28.45 2.98
CA GLY A 542 -13.58 -29.53 3.97
C GLY A 542 -13.01 -30.86 3.47
N ALA A 543 -12.75 -31.00 2.17
CA ALA A 543 -12.21 -32.23 1.59
C ALA A 543 -10.73 -32.43 1.93
N THR A 544 -10.39 -33.57 2.53
CA THR A 544 -9.01 -33.90 2.89
C THR A 544 -8.28 -34.64 1.75
N GLY A 545 -6.95 -34.57 1.75
CA GLY A 545 -6.11 -35.19 0.72
C GLY A 545 -5.94 -34.29 -0.51
N SER A 546 -5.87 -34.89 -1.70
CA SER A 546 -5.62 -34.11 -2.92
C SER A 546 -6.82 -33.23 -3.29
N PRO A 547 -6.61 -31.97 -3.73
CA PRO A 547 -7.68 -31.13 -4.25
C PRO A 547 -8.42 -31.78 -5.44
N VAL A 548 -9.66 -31.36 -5.65
CA VAL A 548 -10.54 -31.86 -6.73
C VAL A 548 -10.31 -31.03 -8.00
N PHE A 549 -9.65 -31.62 -9.00
CA PHE A 549 -9.28 -30.96 -10.25
C PHE A 549 -10.01 -31.53 -11.49
N PRO A 550 -10.12 -30.79 -12.60
CA PRO A 550 -9.68 -29.40 -12.79
C PRO A 550 -10.52 -28.40 -11.98
N MET A 551 -9.97 -27.21 -11.69
CA MET A 551 -10.73 -26.14 -11.04
C MET A 551 -11.71 -25.52 -12.03
N SER A 552 -11.25 -25.04 -13.18
CA SER A 552 -12.13 -24.52 -14.22
C SER A 552 -12.13 -25.40 -15.47
N THR A 553 -13.21 -25.34 -16.24
CA THR A 553 -13.32 -26.05 -17.53
C THR A 553 -14.08 -25.22 -18.55
N SER A 554 -13.51 -25.03 -19.74
CA SER A 554 -14.07 -24.22 -20.82
C SER A 554 -14.55 -22.81 -20.39
N GLY A 555 -15.26 -22.12 -21.29
CA GLY A 555 -15.85 -20.81 -21.02
C GLY A 555 -14.86 -19.65 -21.14
N PRO A 556 -15.30 -18.48 -21.65
CA PRO A 556 -14.41 -17.36 -21.92
C PRO A 556 -13.80 -16.70 -20.67
N THR A 557 -14.40 -16.92 -19.49
CA THR A 557 -14.02 -16.31 -18.20
C THR A 557 -13.52 -17.30 -17.16
N GLU A 558 -13.59 -18.62 -17.43
CA GLU A 558 -13.27 -19.68 -16.44
C GLU A 558 -12.00 -20.43 -16.83
N GLY A 559 -12.07 -21.44 -17.69
CA GLY A 559 -10.90 -22.14 -18.22
C GLY A 559 -10.11 -21.27 -19.21
N TYR A 560 -8.95 -21.75 -19.66
CA TYR A 560 -8.21 -21.06 -20.70
C TYR A 560 -8.96 -21.14 -22.04
N ILE A 561 -8.77 -20.14 -22.89
CA ILE A 561 -9.50 -20.05 -24.17
C ILE A 561 -9.19 -21.29 -25.01
N GLY A 562 -10.24 -22.07 -25.30
CA GLY A 562 -10.15 -23.31 -26.08
C GLY A 562 -10.19 -24.59 -25.25
N ASP A 563 -10.17 -24.49 -23.91
CA ASP A 563 -10.30 -25.67 -23.05
C ASP A 563 -11.65 -26.36 -23.25
N PRO A 564 -11.68 -27.70 -23.35
CA PRO A 564 -12.92 -28.45 -23.48
C PRO A 564 -13.69 -28.48 -22.16
N THR A 565 -15.02 -28.64 -22.24
CA THR A 565 -15.82 -29.05 -21.10
C THR A 565 -15.53 -30.52 -20.80
N VAL A 566 -14.83 -30.81 -19.70
CA VAL A 566 -14.35 -32.17 -19.37
C VAL A 566 -15.01 -32.78 -18.14
N ARG A 567 -15.79 -32.00 -17.39
CA ARG A 567 -16.35 -32.42 -16.11
C ARG A 567 -17.70 -31.76 -15.84
N ALA A 568 -18.68 -32.52 -15.33
CA ALA A 568 -19.96 -32.01 -14.86
C ALA A 568 -19.85 -31.42 -13.45
N MET A 569 -20.78 -30.56 -13.05
CA MET A 569 -20.85 -30.10 -11.66
C MET A 569 -21.07 -31.27 -10.70
N SER A 570 -21.93 -32.23 -11.07
CA SER A 570 -22.17 -33.47 -10.33
C SER A 570 -20.89 -34.26 -10.05
N ASP A 571 -19.96 -34.32 -11.01
CA ASP A 571 -18.71 -35.06 -10.84
C ASP A 571 -17.82 -34.39 -9.78
N TRP A 572 -17.77 -33.06 -9.75
CA TRP A 572 -17.07 -32.32 -8.69
C TRP A 572 -17.73 -32.53 -7.32
N ALA A 573 -19.05 -32.45 -7.27
CA ALA A 573 -19.84 -32.67 -6.06
C ALA A 573 -19.68 -34.10 -5.49
N ASP A 574 -19.63 -35.11 -6.36
CA ASP A 574 -19.41 -36.50 -5.94
C ASP A 574 -18.01 -36.70 -5.37
N GLU A 575 -16.96 -36.20 -6.03
CA GLU A 575 -15.58 -36.40 -5.57
C GLU A 575 -15.31 -35.67 -4.23
N VAL A 576 -15.81 -34.44 -4.06
CA VAL A 576 -15.63 -33.73 -2.78
C VAL A 576 -16.32 -34.50 -1.64
N ARG A 577 -17.48 -35.10 -1.92
CA ARG A 577 -18.26 -35.87 -0.96
C ARG A 577 -17.60 -37.21 -0.62
N GLU A 578 -16.97 -37.87 -1.58
CA GLU A 578 -16.13 -39.05 -1.33
C GLU A 578 -14.96 -38.75 -0.39
N LYS A 579 -14.50 -37.49 -0.37
CA LYS A 579 -13.48 -36.95 0.54
C LYS A 579 -14.05 -36.32 1.82
N ASP A 580 -15.31 -36.62 2.12
CA ASP A 580 -16.08 -36.17 3.30
C ASP A 580 -16.33 -34.64 3.34
N GLY A 581 -16.01 -33.93 2.25
CA GLY A 581 -16.17 -32.49 2.09
C GLY A 581 -17.56 -32.05 1.63
N LEU A 582 -17.77 -30.74 1.61
CA LEU A 582 -19.03 -30.05 1.35
C LEU A 582 -19.03 -29.45 -0.06
N ALA A 583 -20.16 -29.57 -0.75
CA ALA A 583 -20.41 -28.95 -2.05
C ALA A 583 -21.41 -27.79 -1.91
N ILE A 584 -20.99 -26.56 -2.14
CA ILE A 584 -21.85 -25.36 -2.08
C ILE A 584 -21.98 -24.77 -3.48
N VAL A 585 -23.18 -24.31 -3.85
CA VAL A 585 -23.37 -23.50 -5.06
C VAL A 585 -23.24 -22.02 -4.69
N PRO A 586 -22.15 -21.33 -5.08
CA PRO A 586 -22.04 -19.89 -4.93
C PRO A 586 -22.98 -19.14 -5.86
N HIS A 587 -23.26 -17.87 -5.52
CA HIS A 587 -24.09 -16.92 -6.29
C HIS A 587 -25.32 -17.56 -6.95
N PHE A 588 -26.01 -18.45 -6.21
CA PHE A 588 -27.22 -19.11 -6.68
C PHE A 588 -28.28 -18.04 -7.00
N PRO A 589 -29.00 -18.14 -8.12
CA PRO A 589 -29.18 -19.31 -8.98
C PRO A 589 -28.41 -19.22 -10.31
N PHE A 590 -27.35 -18.42 -10.38
CA PHE A 590 -26.67 -18.12 -11.63
C PHE A 590 -25.45 -19.03 -11.87
N PRO A 591 -25.21 -19.46 -13.12
CA PRO A 591 -26.13 -19.45 -14.26
C PRO A 591 -27.26 -20.48 -14.08
N HIS A 592 -28.45 -20.20 -14.61
CA HIS A 592 -29.62 -21.10 -14.57
C HIS A 592 -29.42 -22.34 -15.45
N SER A 593 -28.62 -23.30 -14.99
CA SER A 593 -28.22 -24.49 -15.73
C SER A 593 -28.06 -25.69 -14.80
N GLU A 594 -26.89 -26.32 -14.71
CA GLU A 594 -26.67 -27.51 -13.86
C GLU A 594 -26.93 -27.24 -12.38
N VAL A 595 -26.77 -26.00 -11.89
CA VAL A 595 -27.05 -25.63 -10.49
C VAL A 595 -28.40 -26.16 -9.96
N ILE A 596 -29.46 -26.14 -10.77
CA ILE A 596 -30.78 -26.67 -10.38
C ILE A 596 -30.78 -28.21 -10.42
N ALA A 597 -30.13 -28.81 -11.42
CA ALA A 597 -30.00 -30.25 -11.51
C ALA A 597 -29.25 -30.82 -10.29
N GLU A 598 -28.21 -30.13 -9.82
CA GLU A 598 -27.45 -30.52 -8.63
C GLU A 598 -28.32 -30.56 -7.36
N VAL A 599 -29.23 -29.61 -7.20
CA VAL A 599 -30.21 -29.62 -6.10
C VAL A 599 -31.18 -30.79 -6.24
N VAL A 600 -31.73 -31.01 -7.44
CA VAL A 600 -32.70 -32.08 -7.72
C VAL A 600 -32.09 -33.46 -7.49
N LEU A 601 -30.82 -33.64 -7.85
CA LEU A 601 -30.06 -34.88 -7.67
C LEU A 601 -29.54 -35.06 -6.24
N GLY A 602 -29.67 -34.05 -5.37
CA GLY A 602 -29.16 -34.08 -4.00
C GLY A 602 -27.63 -34.10 -3.91
N LYS A 603 -26.96 -33.46 -4.88
CA LYS A 603 -25.49 -33.46 -5.02
C LYS A 603 -24.83 -32.36 -4.20
N VAL A 604 -25.50 -31.22 -4.06
CA VAL A 604 -25.01 -30.05 -3.31
C VAL A 604 -25.66 -29.96 -1.93
N ASP A 605 -24.94 -29.33 -1.00
CA ASP A 605 -25.27 -29.27 0.43
C ASP A 605 -25.84 -27.92 0.87
N GLY A 606 -25.65 -26.87 0.07
CA GLY A 606 -26.19 -25.54 0.34
C GLY A 606 -26.06 -24.59 -0.84
N LEU A 607 -26.81 -23.49 -0.77
CA LEU A 607 -26.88 -22.44 -1.79
C LEU A 607 -26.56 -21.08 -1.17
N GLU A 608 -25.70 -20.30 -1.82
CA GLU A 608 -25.49 -18.89 -1.48
C GLU A 608 -26.62 -18.04 -2.07
N ILE A 609 -27.53 -17.59 -1.23
CA ILE A 609 -28.79 -16.95 -1.65
C ILE A 609 -28.79 -15.42 -1.56
N ARG A 610 -27.70 -14.80 -1.10
CA ARG A 610 -27.61 -13.33 -0.99
C ARG A 610 -27.14 -12.74 -2.31
N ASP A 611 -27.86 -11.74 -2.78
CA ASP A 611 -27.49 -10.90 -3.92
C ASP A 611 -26.96 -9.56 -3.39
N PHE A 612 -25.77 -9.16 -3.82
CA PHE A 612 -25.11 -7.93 -3.39
C PHE A 612 -25.49 -6.72 -4.24
N HIS A 613 -26.18 -6.91 -5.37
CA HIS A 613 -26.49 -5.84 -6.31
C HIS A 613 -27.76 -5.06 -5.97
N VAL A 614 -28.54 -5.54 -5.01
CA VAL A 614 -29.78 -4.87 -4.59
C VAL A 614 -29.91 -4.83 -3.06
N PRO A 615 -30.35 -3.70 -2.47
CA PRO A 615 -30.49 -3.55 -1.01
C PRO A 615 -31.83 -4.14 -0.51
N THR A 616 -32.22 -5.33 -0.98
CA THR A 616 -33.47 -5.99 -0.58
C THR A 616 -33.28 -7.50 -0.49
N MET A 617 -34.08 -8.16 0.34
CA MET A 617 -34.19 -9.63 0.35
C MET A 617 -35.20 -10.15 -0.69
N ASP A 618 -35.95 -9.26 -1.34
CA ASP A 618 -36.88 -9.58 -2.44
C ASP A 618 -36.11 -9.81 -3.74
N THR A 619 -35.20 -10.78 -3.73
CA THR A 619 -34.28 -11.09 -4.83
C THR A 619 -34.72 -12.35 -5.53
N PHE A 620 -34.32 -12.46 -6.79
CA PHE A 620 -34.58 -13.65 -7.58
C PHE A 620 -34.01 -14.92 -6.91
N ALA A 621 -32.80 -14.85 -6.33
CA ALA A 621 -32.19 -15.95 -5.59
C ALA A 621 -33.05 -16.46 -4.42
N VAL A 622 -33.60 -15.55 -3.62
CA VAL A 622 -34.47 -15.91 -2.49
C VAL A 622 -35.77 -16.55 -2.98
N HIS A 623 -36.37 -16.02 -4.06
CA HIS A 623 -37.56 -16.62 -4.68
C HIS A 623 -37.32 -18.03 -5.24
N GLU A 624 -36.18 -18.24 -5.91
CA GLU A 624 -35.79 -19.57 -6.41
C GLU A 624 -35.58 -20.56 -5.26
N TRP A 625 -34.91 -20.14 -4.18
CA TRP A 625 -34.71 -20.97 -3.01
C TRP A 625 -36.04 -21.38 -2.35
N TYR A 626 -36.97 -20.43 -2.14
CA TYR A 626 -38.30 -20.75 -1.63
C TYR A 626 -39.08 -21.67 -2.57
N ARG A 627 -38.88 -21.57 -3.89
CA ARG A 627 -39.51 -22.49 -4.85
C ARG A 627 -38.97 -23.90 -4.72
N LEU A 628 -37.65 -24.06 -4.55
CA LEU A 628 -37.04 -25.37 -4.28
C LEU A 628 -37.61 -25.98 -3.00
N LEU A 629 -37.70 -25.21 -1.92
CA LEU A 629 -38.33 -25.65 -0.67
C LEU A 629 -39.79 -26.06 -0.88
N SER A 630 -40.57 -25.27 -1.65
CA SER A 630 -41.97 -25.55 -1.96
C SER A 630 -42.15 -26.81 -2.81
N CYS A 631 -41.15 -27.17 -3.61
CA CYS A 631 -41.09 -28.43 -4.36
C CYS A 631 -40.61 -29.62 -3.52
N GLY A 632 -40.27 -29.42 -2.24
CA GLY A 632 -39.81 -30.46 -1.33
C GLY A 632 -38.30 -30.68 -1.29
N TYR A 633 -37.51 -29.87 -2.00
CA TYR A 633 -36.04 -29.93 -1.94
C TYR A 633 -35.56 -29.15 -0.72
N ARG A 634 -35.03 -29.86 0.29
CA ARG A 634 -34.61 -29.30 1.58
C ARG A 634 -33.15 -28.87 1.55
N ILE A 635 -32.83 -27.88 0.71
CA ILE A 635 -31.47 -27.39 0.53
C ILE A 635 -31.18 -26.19 1.47
N SER A 636 -30.01 -26.20 2.09
CA SER A 636 -29.61 -25.19 3.08
C SER A 636 -29.31 -23.85 2.44
N ALA A 637 -29.72 -22.77 3.11
CA ALA A 637 -29.25 -21.43 2.79
C ALA A 637 -27.91 -21.18 3.50
N VAL A 638 -26.92 -20.73 2.75
CA VAL A 638 -25.61 -20.30 3.26
C VAL A 638 -25.28 -18.89 2.75
N GLY A 639 -24.23 -18.33 3.31
CA GLY A 639 -23.73 -17.00 3.05
C GLY A 639 -22.23 -17.01 2.89
N GLY A 640 -21.78 -16.60 1.71
CA GLY A 640 -20.39 -16.34 1.37
C GLY A 640 -20.27 -14.92 0.82
N THR A 641 -19.16 -14.26 1.12
CA THR A 641 -18.98 -12.85 0.71
C THR A 641 -18.59 -12.68 -0.75
N ASP A 642 -17.99 -13.71 -1.33
CA ASP A 642 -17.29 -13.62 -2.61
C ASP A 642 -16.33 -12.41 -2.60
N LYS A 643 -15.48 -12.35 -1.55
CA LYS A 643 -14.51 -11.26 -1.40
C LYS A 643 -13.51 -11.32 -2.55
N MET A 644 -13.61 -10.36 -3.46
CA MET A 644 -12.75 -10.21 -4.65
C MET A 644 -11.87 -8.94 -4.61
N SER A 645 -11.98 -8.10 -3.59
CA SER A 645 -11.16 -6.90 -3.42
C SER A 645 -11.10 -6.44 -1.96
N ALA A 646 -10.30 -5.41 -1.68
CA ALA A 646 -10.35 -4.67 -0.43
C ALA A 646 -11.69 -3.94 -0.20
N GLY A 647 -12.60 -3.92 -1.19
CA GLY A 647 -13.92 -3.29 -1.10
C GLY A 647 -14.99 -4.09 -0.32
N MET A 648 -14.67 -5.33 0.08
CA MET A 648 -15.60 -6.24 0.76
C MET A 648 -14.94 -6.82 2.03
N PRO A 649 -15.58 -6.72 3.21
CA PRO A 649 -15.06 -7.35 4.41
C PRO A 649 -15.39 -8.84 4.42
N VAL A 650 -14.46 -9.65 4.93
CA VAL A 650 -14.74 -11.07 5.21
C VAL A 650 -15.99 -11.17 6.10
N GLY A 651 -16.90 -12.07 5.77
CA GLY A 651 -18.12 -12.28 6.53
C GLY A 651 -19.12 -11.12 6.49
N GLY A 652 -19.02 -10.15 5.57
CA GLY A 652 -20.09 -9.18 5.30
C GLY A 652 -21.44 -9.84 5.01
N VAL A 653 -21.40 -11.08 4.50
CA VAL A 653 -22.46 -12.09 4.59
C VAL A 653 -21.86 -13.33 5.21
N ARG A 654 -22.58 -13.94 6.14
CA ARG A 654 -22.08 -15.13 6.81
C ARG A 654 -23.19 -16.11 7.11
N THR A 655 -22.78 -17.35 7.26
CA THR A 655 -23.61 -18.46 7.71
C THR A 655 -23.43 -18.66 9.20
N TYR A 656 -24.52 -18.68 9.97
CA TYR A 656 -24.52 -19.26 11.30
C TYR A 656 -25.04 -20.69 11.21
N ALA A 657 -24.27 -21.66 11.70
CA ALA A 657 -24.63 -23.07 11.74
C ALA A 657 -24.69 -23.57 13.19
N TYR A 658 -25.77 -24.25 13.56
CA TYR A 658 -25.94 -24.79 14.91
C TYR A 658 -25.30 -26.18 15.03
N ILE A 659 -24.19 -26.27 15.76
CA ILE A 659 -23.48 -27.53 16.04
C ILE A 659 -23.77 -28.08 17.46
N GLY A 660 -24.48 -27.32 18.29
CA GLY A 660 -24.76 -27.67 19.69
C GLY A 660 -23.48 -27.77 20.52
N ASP A 661 -23.37 -28.80 21.35
CA ASP A 661 -22.22 -29.02 22.26
C ASP A 661 -21.00 -29.65 21.55
N ARG A 662 -21.05 -29.81 20.22
CA ARG A 662 -19.92 -30.36 19.45
C ARG A 662 -18.75 -29.38 19.44
N GLU A 663 -17.54 -29.95 19.40
CA GLU A 663 -16.31 -29.18 19.23
C GLU A 663 -16.28 -28.45 17.88
N LEU A 664 -15.75 -27.22 17.87
CA LEU A 664 -15.54 -26.45 16.65
C LEU A 664 -14.59 -27.21 15.74
N SER A 665 -15.12 -27.62 14.59
CA SER A 665 -14.36 -28.29 13.53
C SER A 665 -15.07 -28.07 12.21
N HIS A 666 -14.32 -28.07 11.11
CA HIS A 666 -14.91 -27.99 9.77
C HIS A 666 -15.95 -29.11 9.55
N LYS A 667 -15.68 -30.32 10.06
CA LYS A 667 -16.63 -31.44 10.02
C LYS A 667 -17.94 -31.14 10.77
N SER A 668 -17.87 -30.65 12.01
CA SER A 668 -19.07 -30.34 12.80
C SER A 668 -19.96 -29.28 12.13
N TRP A 669 -19.32 -28.29 11.53
CA TRP A 669 -19.97 -27.25 10.75
C TRP A 669 -20.60 -27.82 9.47
N SER A 670 -19.85 -28.60 8.70
CA SER A 670 -20.34 -29.27 7.48
C SER A 670 -21.55 -30.17 7.76
N ASP A 671 -21.53 -30.94 8.85
CA ASP A 671 -22.66 -31.77 9.27
C ASP A 671 -23.91 -30.91 9.60
N ALA A 672 -23.74 -29.73 10.20
CA ALA A 672 -24.84 -28.81 10.50
C ALA A 672 -25.40 -28.14 9.24
N VAL A 673 -24.54 -27.80 8.27
CA VAL A 673 -24.97 -27.30 6.95
C VAL A 673 -25.80 -28.36 6.23
N ARG A 674 -25.32 -29.61 6.14
CA ARG A 674 -26.09 -30.71 5.51
C ARG A 674 -27.44 -30.98 6.18
N ALA A 675 -27.54 -30.71 7.47
CA ALA A 675 -28.77 -30.88 8.24
C ALA A 675 -29.75 -29.69 8.14
N GLY A 676 -29.43 -28.64 7.37
CA GLY A 676 -30.28 -27.45 7.27
C GLY A 676 -30.34 -26.61 8.55
N ARG A 677 -29.41 -26.83 9.50
CA ARG A 677 -29.36 -26.12 10.79
C ARG A 677 -28.64 -24.78 10.66
N THR A 678 -28.97 -24.04 9.61
CA THR A 678 -28.29 -22.79 9.23
C THR A 678 -29.26 -21.62 9.10
N TYR A 679 -28.70 -20.42 9.22
CA TYR A 679 -29.26 -19.23 8.61
C TYR A 679 -28.12 -18.37 8.05
N THR A 680 -28.44 -17.55 7.05
CA THR A 680 -27.51 -16.56 6.47
C THR A 680 -27.93 -15.16 6.90
N THR A 681 -26.96 -14.28 7.14
CA THR A 681 -27.21 -12.91 7.62
C THR A 681 -26.11 -11.95 7.17
N SER A 682 -26.46 -10.66 7.10
CA SER A 682 -25.55 -9.53 6.91
C SER A 682 -25.59 -8.54 8.07
N GLY A 683 -26.05 -8.98 9.25
CA GLY A 683 -26.08 -8.15 10.45
C GLY A 683 -26.99 -8.74 11.54
N PRO A 684 -28.29 -8.91 11.29
CA PRO A 684 -29.22 -9.44 12.30
C PRO A 684 -28.83 -10.84 12.79
N LEU A 685 -28.71 -10.96 14.11
CA LEU A 685 -28.54 -12.23 14.83
C LEU A 685 -29.93 -12.77 15.16
N MET A 686 -30.20 -14.02 14.79
CA MET A 686 -31.55 -14.58 14.84
C MET A 686 -31.59 -15.89 15.65
N ASP A 687 -32.66 -16.07 16.42
CA ASP A 687 -33.09 -17.38 16.92
C ASP A 687 -34.53 -17.60 16.48
N PHE A 688 -34.81 -18.81 15.98
CA PHE A 688 -36.10 -19.16 15.40
C PHE A 688 -36.46 -20.60 15.77
N ALA A 689 -37.69 -20.79 16.26
CA ALA A 689 -38.24 -22.11 16.55
C ALA A 689 -39.74 -22.19 16.26
N VAL A 690 -40.18 -23.35 15.79
CA VAL A 690 -41.60 -23.68 15.56
C VAL A 690 -41.93 -24.95 16.32
N GLU A 691 -42.88 -24.89 17.27
CA GLU A 691 -43.17 -26.02 18.17
C GLU A 691 -41.92 -26.56 18.91
N GLY A 692 -40.95 -25.69 19.19
CA GLY A 692 -39.66 -26.05 19.80
C GLY A 692 -38.65 -26.71 18.84
N LEU A 693 -39.02 -26.93 17.58
CA LEU A 693 -38.15 -27.41 16.51
C LEU A 693 -37.33 -26.26 15.93
N ARG A 694 -36.10 -26.56 15.50
CA ARG A 694 -35.13 -25.59 14.96
C ARG A 694 -35.09 -25.62 13.43
N PRO A 695 -34.43 -24.64 12.78
CA PRO A 695 -34.12 -24.74 11.35
C PRO A 695 -33.50 -26.11 11.01
N GLY A 696 -33.99 -26.72 9.92
CA GLY A 696 -33.61 -28.05 9.46
C GLY A 696 -34.46 -29.21 10.02
N ASP A 697 -35.19 -29.02 11.11
CA ASP A 697 -36.10 -30.05 11.65
C ASP A 697 -37.42 -30.10 10.86
N GLU A 698 -38.16 -31.21 10.95
CA GLU A 698 -39.42 -31.43 10.23
C GLU A 698 -40.64 -31.38 11.18
N LEU A 699 -41.67 -30.63 10.77
CA LEU A 699 -42.96 -30.57 11.44
C LEU A 699 -44.05 -31.15 10.54
N SER A 700 -44.66 -32.27 10.95
CA SER A 700 -45.80 -32.85 10.25
C SER A 700 -47.12 -32.26 10.75
N LEU A 701 -47.92 -31.71 9.84
CA LEU A 701 -49.25 -31.16 10.13
C LEU A 701 -50.36 -32.03 9.51
N PRO A 702 -51.58 -32.05 10.06
CA PRO A 702 -52.74 -32.68 9.42
C PRO A 702 -53.05 -32.08 8.04
N GLU A 703 -53.71 -32.81 7.15
CA GLU A 703 -54.12 -32.32 5.83
C GLU A 703 -55.00 -31.06 5.89
N SER A 704 -55.77 -30.88 6.97
CA SER A 704 -56.57 -29.68 7.22
C SER A 704 -55.74 -28.45 7.64
N GLY A 705 -54.43 -28.60 7.80
CA GLY A 705 -53.55 -27.67 8.49
C GLY A 705 -53.71 -27.72 10.01
N ALA A 706 -52.84 -27.00 10.72
CA ALA A 706 -52.95 -26.73 12.15
C ALA A 706 -52.31 -25.38 12.49
N ALA A 707 -52.70 -24.79 13.62
CA ALA A 707 -52.01 -23.64 14.19
C ALA A 707 -50.70 -24.11 14.84
N VAL A 708 -49.63 -23.33 14.67
CA VAL A 708 -48.30 -23.61 15.24
C VAL A 708 -47.82 -22.45 16.09
N HIS A 709 -47.09 -22.75 17.16
CA HIS A 709 -46.41 -21.79 18.02
C HIS A 709 -45.04 -21.46 17.44
N VAL A 710 -44.83 -20.18 17.13
CA VAL A 710 -43.56 -19.65 16.62
C VAL A 710 -42.91 -18.79 17.70
N LYS A 711 -41.62 -19.05 17.96
CA LYS A 711 -40.75 -18.19 18.76
C LYS A 711 -39.65 -17.66 17.85
N ALA A 712 -39.54 -16.34 17.75
CA ALA A 712 -38.50 -15.68 16.96
C ALA A 712 -37.92 -14.50 17.74
N THR A 713 -36.60 -14.33 17.69
CA THR A 713 -35.92 -13.13 18.19
C THR A 713 -34.90 -12.68 17.16
N ALA A 714 -34.79 -11.37 16.96
CA ALA A 714 -33.73 -10.76 16.18
C ALA A 714 -33.08 -9.66 17.02
N SER A 715 -31.75 -9.61 16.98
CA SER A 715 -30.95 -8.55 17.60
C SER A 715 -29.87 -8.11 16.62
N CYS A 716 -29.52 -6.84 16.62
CA CYS A 716 -28.44 -6.31 15.82
C CYS A 716 -27.66 -5.33 16.69
N ALA A 717 -26.33 -5.28 16.51
CA ALA A 717 -25.51 -4.23 17.11
C ALA A 717 -25.87 -2.85 16.54
N MET A 718 -26.38 -2.83 15.30
CA MET A 718 -26.68 -1.63 14.54
C MET A 718 -28.18 -1.54 14.23
N PRO A 719 -28.80 -0.35 14.24
CA PRO A 719 -30.24 -0.17 14.04
C PRO A 719 -30.72 -0.43 12.61
#